data_AF-A0A919NUZ6-F1
#
_entry.id   AF-A0A919NUZ6-F1
#
_cell.length_a   1.000
_cell.length_b   1.000
_cell.length_c   1.000
_cell.angle_alpha   90.00
_cell.angle_beta   90.00
_cell.angle_gamma   90.00
#
_symmetry.space_group_name_H-M   'P 1'
#
loop_
_entity.id
_entity.type
_entity.pdbx_description
1 polymer ?
#
loop_
_entity_poly.entity_id
_entity_poly.type
_entity_poly.pdbx_seq_one_letter_code
_entity_poly.pdbx_strand_id
1 'polypeptide(L)'
;MVASTVAAFLGLGVAFGSGLAAPAFAADPATLSGIILGVGSNETQRIVTWYSSADTAQQVQLAPTSSLVDGAFPASAVTFAASGAANIATSGGFNRHATLTGLKEDTGYSYRVGSDGNWSSAYAFKTQSFEGDYDFLFYGDPQIGSSGNVAKDQAGWVDTVNVSLAANPNAELLVSGGDQVETANTEAQWDAFLAPTQLKSYPWAATIGNHDVGGKAYEQHLYTPNTDRSAAYYSNGTPSSNTSGGDYWYIYKDTLFIDLNSNSYATAQGGGGDAAHLAYVTDVINQHGGEAKWKVLVYHHAIYSPADHAKDADNKIRRVDFSQKFSDLGVDLVLQGHDHSYSRSYLIKNGAKADATEQPGAADVYPGPGGVLYVTANSASGSKYYDITQPDNTGTSGAGNGADPLDAGKYWYNSVQNQEHVRSYVKVEVRNDKLVVQDLRSGTCAAPNAAVELAKSPCAETGQAVGSIVDKVTVHPYHGSGQDIQVNVPNAAPGEFGWTIDGYNGLVDLGTAVDHNGDYFEATGSINPIAVSDSRRSLAPWSISAGVGDFTDGTKTFSGSYLGWTPKVVTAGAGAKAGAAVGSAYDDGGQGLSVSRGLGYADQGHARGTAKLGADLDLKIPGSVDKGNYRTTLTITALSS
;
A
#
# COMPACT_ATOMS: atom_id res chain seq x y z
N MET A 1 8.93 -68.29 -51.68
CA MET A 1 8.59 -68.78 -53.03
C MET A 1 7.06 -68.83 -53.11
N VAL A 2 6.50 -68.13 -54.10
CA VAL A 2 5.15 -68.23 -54.69
C VAL A 2 3.90 -67.93 -53.82
N ALA A 3 3.38 -66.73 -54.08
CA ALA A 3 2.01 -66.26 -54.25
C ALA A 3 0.79 -67.19 -54.05
N SER A 4 -0.26 -66.62 -53.47
CA SER A 4 -1.63 -66.65 -54.01
C SER A 4 -2.40 -65.39 -53.58
N THR A 5 -2.96 -64.69 -54.57
CA THR A 5 -3.68 -63.42 -54.47
C THR A 5 -5.19 -63.70 -54.50
N VAL A 6 -5.96 -63.07 -53.60
CA VAL A 6 -7.42 -62.93 -53.72
C VAL A 6 -7.75 -61.45 -53.63
N ALA A 7 -8.40 -60.94 -54.69
CA ALA A 7 -8.95 -59.59 -54.75
C ALA A 7 -10.38 -59.58 -54.21
N ALA A 8 -10.69 -58.61 -53.35
CA ALA A 8 -12.05 -58.24 -52.99
C ALA A 8 -12.21 -56.72 -53.13
N PHE A 9 -13.09 -56.30 -54.02
CA PHE A 9 -13.56 -54.93 -54.17
C PHE A 9 -14.42 -54.54 -52.95
N LEU A 10 -14.05 -53.49 -52.23
CA LEU A 10 -14.91 -52.86 -51.23
C LEU A 10 -15.37 -51.50 -51.75
N GLY A 11 -16.69 -51.36 -51.90
CA GLY A 11 -17.36 -50.16 -52.40
C GLY A 11 -17.26 -48.98 -51.43
N LEU A 12 -17.16 -47.80 -52.03
CA LEU A 12 -17.06 -46.49 -51.40
C LEU A 12 -18.40 -46.11 -50.73
N GLY A 13 -18.41 -46.03 -49.40
CA GLY A 13 -19.50 -45.43 -48.62
C GLY A 13 -19.05 -44.09 -48.06
N VAL A 14 -19.44 -42.98 -48.70
CA VAL A 14 -19.21 -41.63 -48.18
C VAL A 14 -20.26 -41.37 -47.10
N ALA A 15 -19.86 -41.47 -45.83
CA ALA A 15 -20.67 -41.03 -44.70
C ALA A 15 -20.50 -39.51 -44.53
N PHE A 16 -21.49 -38.74 -44.96
CA PHE A 16 -21.65 -37.35 -44.53
C PHE A 16 -22.08 -37.36 -43.06
N GLY A 17 -21.12 -37.25 -42.15
CA GLY A 17 -21.39 -36.92 -40.76
C GLY A 17 -21.85 -35.48 -40.66
N SER A 18 -23.16 -35.25 -40.56
CA SER A 18 -23.71 -33.98 -40.10
C SER A 18 -23.34 -33.79 -38.64
N GLY A 19 -22.14 -33.28 -38.39
CA GLY A 19 -21.74 -32.76 -37.10
C GLY A 19 -22.65 -31.59 -36.74
N LEU A 20 -23.60 -31.83 -35.85
CA LEU A 20 -24.23 -30.76 -35.10
C LEU A 20 -23.12 -30.13 -34.25
N ALA A 21 -22.48 -29.09 -34.78
CA ALA A 21 -21.69 -28.19 -33.96
C ALA A 21 -22.68 -27.53 -32.99
N ALA A 22 -22.72 -28.03 -31.76
CA ALA A 22 -23.29 -27.26 -30.67
C ALA A 22 -22.55 -25.92 -30.65
N PRO A 23 -23.24 -24.77 -30.63
CA PRO A 23 -22.54 -23.51 -30.42
C PRO A 23 -21.72 -23.65 -29.14
N ALA A 24 -20.42 -23.36 -29.23
CA ALA A 24 -19.61 -23.18 -28.04
C ALA A 24 -20.23 -22.00 -27.29
N PHE A 25 -21.06 -22.30 -26.29
CA PHE A 25 -21.53 -21.28 -25.37
C PHE A 25 -20.29 -20.66 -24.74
N ALA A 26 -20.19 -19.33 -24.78
CA ALA A 26 -19.19 -18.63 -23.99
C ALA A 26 -19.35 -19.11 -22.54
N ALA A 27 -18.26 -19.56 -21.93
CA ALA A 27 -18.30 -19.95 -20.52
C ALA A 27 -18.82 -18.75 -19.72
N ASP A 28 -19.71 -19.01 -18.76
CA ASP A 28 -20.23 -17.96 -17.89
C ASP A 28 -19.06 -17.18 -17.27
N PRO A 29 -19.14 -15.84 -17.24
CA PRO A 29 -18.07 -15.02 -16.66
C PRO A 29 -17.84 -15.42 -15.20
N ALA A 30 -16.57 -15.58 -14.83
CA ALA A 30 -16.18 -15.94 -13.47
C ALA A 30 -16.62 -14.86 -12.48
N THR A 31 -17.26 -15.25 -11.39
CA THR A 31 -17.53 -14.34 -10.27
C THR A 31 -16.26 -14.15 -9.45
N LEU A 32 -16.00 -12.90 -9.04
CA LEU A 32 -14.81 -12.53 -8.27
C LEU A 32 -15.25 -11.99 -6.91
N SER A 33 -14.70 -12.52 -5.83
CA SER A 33 -15.04 -12.19 -4.45
C SER A 33 -13.81 -12.19 -3.54
N GLY A 34 -13.98 -11.85 -2.26
CA GLY A 34 -12.91 -11.92 -1.26
C GLY A 34 -11.68 -11.05 -1.57
N ILE A 35 -11.86 -9.95 -2.29
CA ILE A 35 -10.75 -9.10 -2.75
C ILE A 35 -10.18 -8.33 -1.55
N ILE A 36 -8.89 -8.48 -1.29
CA ILE A 36 -8.14 -7.78 -0.23
C ILE A 36 -6.77 -7.31 -0.75
N LEU A 37 -6.32 -6.17 -0.25
CA LEU A 37 -4.99 -5.61 -0.49
C LEU A 37 -4.11 -5.90 0.74
N GLY A 38 -3.11 -6.74 0.58
CA GLY A 38 -2.10 -7.08 1.58
C GLY A 38 -0.80 -6.29 1.42
N VAL A 39 0.02 -6.35 2.47
CA VAL A 39 1.41 -5.85 2.43
C VAL A 39 2.26 -6.61 1.41
N GLY A 40 3.19 -5.90 0.78
CA GLY A 40 4.28 -6.51 0.02
C GLY A 40 5.53 -6.69 0.90
N SER A 41 6.64 -7.14 0.31
CA SER A 41 7.89 -7.30 1.08
C SER A 41 8.51 -5.97 1.53
N ASN A 42 8.17 -4.88 0.82
CA ASN A 42 8.49 -3.49 1.14
C ASN A 42 7.49 -2.52 0.50
N GLU A 43 7.74 -1.21 0.63
CA GLU A 43 6.82 -0.14 0.20
C GLU A 43 6.58 -0.15 -1.31
N THR A 44 7.54 -0.66 -2.09
CA THR A 44 7.48 -0.76 -3.56
C THR A 44 6.57 -1.89 -4.04
N GLN A 45 6.00 -2.68 -3.11
CA GLN A 45 5.19 -3.85 -3.40
C GLN A 45 3.86 -3.86 -2.65
N ARG A 46 2.84 -4.47 -3.25
CA ARG A 46 1.58 -4.84 -2.58
C ARG A 46 1.14 -6.22 -3.07
N ILE A 47 0.39 -6.95 -2.27
CA ILE A 47 -0.19 -8.23 -2.70
C ILE A 47 -1.70 -8.04 -2.80
N VAL A 48 -2.31 -8.50 -3.89
CA VAL A 48 -3.77 -8.55 -3.99
C VAL A 48 -4.17 -10.01 -3.99
N THR A 49 -5.12 -10.39 -3.13
CA THR A 49 -5.69 -11.76 -3.07
C THR A 49 -7.19 -11.70 -3.30
N TRP A 50 -7.75 -12.71 -3.98
CA TRP A 50 -9.18 -12.83 -4.27
C TRP A 50 -9.58 -14.27 -4.61
N TYR A 51 -10.88 -14.53 -4.62
CA TYR A 51 -11.48 -15.76 -5.14
C TYR A 51 -12.05 -15.56 -6.53
N SER A 52 -11.99 -16.62 -7.34
CA SER A 52 -12.64 -16.76 -8.64
C SER A 52 -13.50 -18.03 -8.64
N SER A 53 -14.72 -17.96 -9.20
CA SER A 53 -15.56 -19.15 -9.34
C SER A 53 -15.12 -20.11 -10.45
N ALA A 54 -14.17 -19.73 -11.31
CA ALA A 54 -13.69 -20.55 -12.41
C ALA A 54 -12.15 -20.60 -12.47
N ASP A 55 -11.61 -21.75 -12.89
CA ASP A 55 -10.18 -21.98 -13.07
C ASP A 55 -9.67 -21.42 -14.39
N THR A 56 -9.64 -20.10 -14.47
CA THR A 56 -9.11 -19.40 -15.65
C THR A 56 -7.84 -18.64 -15.29
N ALA A 57 -7.07 -18.27 -16.32
CA ALA A 57 -5.99 -17.31 -16.16
C ALA A 57 -6.59 -15.99 -15.67
N GLN A 58 -6.03 -15.47 -14.60
CA GLN A 58 -6.47 -14.24 -13.95
C GLN A 58 -5.26 -13.32 -13.76
N GLN A 59 -5.51 -12.03 -13.63
CA GLN A 59 -4.47 -11.02 -13.49
C GLN A 59 -4.99 -9.81 -12.73
N VAL A 60 -4.05 -8.99 -12.25
CA VAL A 60 -4.33 -7.64 -11.77
C VAL A 60 -3.89 -6.65 -12.84
N GLN A 61 -4.76 -5.70 -13.19
CA GLN A 61 -4.37 -4.53 -13.97
C GLN A 61 -4.19 -3.34 -13.02
N LEU A 62 -3.08 -2.63 -13.17
CA LEU A 62 -2.66 -1.52 -12.31
C LEU A 62 -2.27 -0.31 -13.16
N ALA A 63 -2.70 0.88 -12.75
CA ALA A 63 -2.25 2.14 -13.36
C ALA A 63 -2.21 3.26 -12.30
N PRO A 64 -1.37 4.29 -12.47
CA PRO A 64 -1.52 5.51 -11.69
C PRO A 64 -2.95 6.05 -11.84
N THR A 65 -3.62 6.38 -10.74
CA THR A 65 -5.02 6.85 -10.75
C THR A 65 -5.19 8.07 -11.65
N SER A 66 -4.19 8.95 -11.72
CA SER A 66 -4.16 10.13 -12.59
C SER A 66 -4.15 9.81 -14.09
N SER A 67 -3.89 8.57 -14.48
CA SER A 67 -3.91 8.12 -15.89
C SER A 67 -5.25 7.54 -16.34
N LEU A 68 -6.21 7.37 -15.42
CA LEU A 68 -7.56 6.93 -15.78
C LEU A 68 -8.35 8.09 -16.37
N VAL A 69 -9.13 7.81 -17.41
CA VAL A 69 -10.07 8.76 -18.02
C VAL A 69 -11.48 8.18 -17.87
N ASP A 70 -12.36 8.90 -17.17
CA ASP A 70 -13.73 8.44 -16.87
C ASP A 70 -13.78 7.02 -16.24
N GLY A 71 -12.78 6.70 -15.39
CA GLY A 71 -12.64 5.39 -14.75
C GLY A 71 -12.11 4.26 -15.64
N ALA A 72 -11.82 4.54 -16.92
CA ALA A 72 -11.21 3.58 -17.83
C ALA A 72 -9.69 3.52 -17.66
N PHE A 73 -9.16 2.29 -17.58
CA PHE A 73 -7.72 2.03 -17.54
C PHE A 73 -7.07 2.34 -18.89
N PRO A 74 -5.88 2.98 -18.92
CA PRO A 74 -5.17 3.25 -20.17
C PRO A 74 -4.59 1.97 -20.77
N ALA A 75 -4.27 2.00 -22.07
CA ALA A 75 -3.58 0.90 -22.75
C ALA A 75 -2.19 0.61 -22.17
N SER A 76 -1.58 1.60 -21.49
CA SER A 76 -0.29 1.48 -20.80
C SER A 76 -0.40 0.90 -19.38
N ALA A 77 -1.59 0.51 -18.93
CA ALA A 77 -1.76 -0.10 -17.61
C ALA A 77 -0.94 -1.40 -17.52
N VAL A 78 -0.24 -1.58 -16.41
CA VAL A 78 0.62 -2.73 -16.17
C VAL A 78 -0.24 -3.90 -15.73
N THR A 79 0.04 -5.10 -16.22
CA THR A 79 -0.63 -6.34 -15.81
C THR A 79 0.31 -7.24 -15.02
N PHE A 80 -0.22 -7.83 -13.94
CA PHE A 80 0.47 -8.79 -13.09
C PHE A 80 -0.30 -10.10 -13.14
N ALA A 81 0.32 -11.16 -13.65
CA ALA A 81 -0.30 -12.47 -13.72
C ALA A 81 -0.59 -13.00 -12.30
N ALA A 82 -1.78 -13.56 -12.10
CA ALA A 82 -2.15 -14.18 -10.83
C ALA A 82 -1.65 -15.62 -10.75
N SER A 83 -1.25 -16.03 -9.55
CA SER A 83 -1.02 -17.43 -9.17
C SER A 83 -2.09 -17.89 -8.18
N GLY A 84 -2.28 -19.18 -8.04
CA GLY A 84 -3.25 -19.75 -7.10
C GLY A 84 -3.69 -21.14 -7.49
N ALA A 85 -4.64 -21.70 -6.75
CA ALA A 85 -5.11 -23.07 -6.94
C ALA A 85 -6.61 -23.21 -6.65
N ALA A 86 -7.14 -24.41 -6.90
CA ALA A 86 -8.46 -24.77 -6.41
C ALA A 86 -8.50 -24.67 -4.89
N ASN A 87 -9.59 -24.16 -4.35
CA ASN A 87 -9.77 -24.14 -2.91
C ASN A 87 -10.10 -25.54 -2.38
N ILE A 88 -9.80 -25.78 -1.11
CA ILE A 88 -10.00 -27.11 -0.50
C ILE A 88 -11.44 -27.20 0.00
N ALA A 89 -12.18 -28.17 -0.57
CA ALA A 89 -13.49 -28.77 -0.25
C ALA A 89 -14.65 -27.91 0.32
N THR A 90 -14.43 -26.99 1.27
CA THR A 90 -15.48 -26.23 1.98
C THR A 90 -15.83 -24.89 1.34
N SER A 91 -14.90 -24.25 0.62
CA SER A 91 -15.10 -22.92 0.06
C SER A 91 -15.49 -22.90 -1.43
N GLY A 92 -15.15 -23.97 -2.17
CA GLY A 92 -15.33 -24.03 -3.62
C GLY A 92 -14.52 -22.97 -4.37
N GLY A 93 -14.56 -22.99 -5.70
CA GLY A 93 -13.84 -22.02 -6.52
C GLY A 93 -12.32 -22.11 -6.41
N PHE A 94 -11.65 -20.99 -6.67
CA PHE A 94 -10.21 -20.91 -6.85
C PHE A 94 -9.66 -19.62 -6.22
N ASN A 95 -8.65 -19.74 -5.37
CA ASN A 95 -7.91 -18.57 -4.88
C ASN A 95 -6.96 -18.07 -5.96
N ARG A 96 -6.72 -16.76 -5.92
CA ARG A 96 -5.81 -16.04 -6.79
C ARG A 96 -5.10 -14.97 -5.99
N HIS A 97 -3.83 -14.79 -6.25
CA HIS A 97 -3.06 -13.67 -5.74
C HIS A 97 -2.06 -13.18 -6.78
N ALA A 98 -1.71 -11.89 -6.69
CA ALA A 98 -0.63 -11.32 -7.49
C ALA A 98 0.15 -10.30 -6.66
N THR A 99 1.48 -10.31 -6.79
CA THR A 99 2.36 -9.30 -6.21
C THR A 99 2.55 -8.16 -7.21
N LEU A 100 2.02 -7.00 -6.86
CA LEU A 100 2.25 -5.75 -7.55
C LEU A 100 3.65 -5.25 -7.18
N THR A 101 4.46 -4.88 -8.17
CA THR A 101 5.85 -4.42 -7.97
C THR A 101 6.12 -3.13 -8.73
N GLY A 102 7.23 -2.47 -8.40
CA GLY A 102 7.63 -1.22 -9.07
C GLY A 102 6.73 -0.04 -8.73
N LEU A 103 6.09 -0.07 -7.56
CA LEU A 103 5.31 1.05 -7.05
C LEU A 103 6.25 2.22 -6.75
N LYS A 104 5.80 3.43 -7.07
CA LYS A 104 6.52 4.68 -6.80
C LYS A 104 5.96 5.33 -5.54
N GLU A 105 6.79 6.08 -4.84
CA GLU A 105 6.35 6.88 -3.69
C GLU A 105 5.29 7.92 -4.09
N ASP A 106 4.51 8.38 -3.12
CA ASP A 106 3.52 9.47 -3.25
C ASP A 106 2.55 9.34 -4.43
N THR A 107 2.23 8.10 -4.82
CA THR A 107 1.48 7.83 -6.04
C THR A 107 0.14 7.15 -5.71
N GLY A 108 -0.95 7.76 -6.17
CA GLY A 108 -2.25 7.12 -6.20
C GLY A 108 -2.31 6.06 -7.30
N TYR A 109 -2.73 4.85 -6.97
CA TYR A 109 -2.88 3.74 -7.90
C TYR A 109 -4.32 3.25 -7.92
N SER A 110 -4.79 2.91 -9.12
CA SER A 110 -6.04 2.19 -9.32
C SER A 110 -5.74 0.79 -9.85
N TYR A 111 -6.42 -0.21 -9.29
CA TYR A 111 -6.28 -1.59 -9.70
C TYR A 111 -7.63 -2.29 -9.87
N ARG A 112 -7.64 -3.35 -10.68
CA ARG A 112 -8.78 -4.28 -10.81
C ARG A 112 -8.26 -5.69 -11.04
N VAL A 113 -9.00 -6.69 -10.58
CA VAL A 113 -8.65 -8.11 -10.72
C VAL A 113 -9.60 -8.76 -11.72
N GLY A 114 -9.14 -9.77 -12.45
CA GLY A 114 -10.00 -10.44 -13.42
C GLY A 114 -9.24 -10.99 -14.62
N SER A 115 -9.97 -11.07 -15.72
CA SER A 115 -9.47 -11.43 -17.05
C SER A 115 -10.10 -10.51 -18.10
N ASP A 116 -9.61 -10.56 -19.34
CA ASP A 116 -10.17 -9.79 -20.44
C ASP A 116 -11.68 -10.07 -20.60
N GLY A 117 -12.47 -9.01 -20.66
CA GLY A 117 -13.94 -9.09 -20.73
C GLY A 117 -14.65 -9.41 -19.42
N ASN A 118 -13.93 -9.71 -18.33
CA ASN A 118 -14.50 -10.04 -17.02
C ASN A 118 -13.62 -9.49 -15.88
N TRP A 119 -13.81 -8.21 -15.59
CA TRP A 119 -13.07 -7.48 -14.56
C TRP A 119 -13.94 -7.18 -13.34
N SER A 120 -13.33 -7.18 -12.16
CA SER A 120 -13.93 -6.57 -10.98
C SER A 120 -14.18 -5.07 -11.18
N SER A 121 -14.90 -4.46 -10.25
CA SER A 121 -14.83 -3.01 -10.05
C SER A 121 -13.38 -2.56 -9.83
N ALA A 122 -13.10 -1.30 -10.15
CA ALA A 122 -11.82 -0.69 -9.86
C ALA A 122 -11.74 -0.30 -8.37
N TYR A 123 -10.59 -0.57 -7.76
CA TYR A 123 -10.24 -0.18 -6.41
C TYR A 123 -9.03 0.74 -6.46
N ALA A 124 -8.74 1.45 -5.37
CA ALA A 124 -7.63 2.38 -5.31
C ALA A 124 -6.89 2.30 -3.97
N PHE A 125 -5.59 2.50 -4.03
CA PHE A 125 -4.72 2.70 -2.88
C PHE A 125 -3.71 3.81 -3.19
N LYS A 126 -3.04 4.31 -2.17
CA LYS A 126 -2.00 5.34 -2.32
C LYS A 126 -0.73 4.89 -1.61
N THR A 127 0.39 4.92 -2.31
CA THR A 127 1.71 4.87 -1.69
C THR A 127 2.05 6.24 -1.10
N GLN A 128 2.71 6.25 0.05
CA GLN A 128 3.27 7.46 0.65
C GLN A 128 4.76 7.56 0.30
N SER A 129 5.48 8.49 0.91
CA SER A 129 6.94 8.44 0.92
C SER A 129 7.41 7.12 1.50
N PHE A 130 8.47 6.54 0.90
CA PHE A 130 9.03 5.27 1.33
C PHE A 130 9.96 5.38 2.55
N GLU A 131 10.11 6.60 3.09
CA GLU A 131 10.91 6.87 4.27
C GLU A 131 10.15 7.78 5.25
N GLY A 132 10.69 7.90 6.46
CA GLY A 132 10.20 8.79 7.50
C GLY A 132 9.06 8.21 8.34
N ASP A 133 8.52 9.08 9.20
CA ASP A 133 7.50 8.73 10.18
C ASP A 133 6.24 8.16 9.52
N TYR A 134 5.56 7.24 10.20
CA TYR A 134 4.28 6.69 9.78
C TYR A 134 3.49 6.14 10.95
N ASP A 135 2.19 5.91 10.72
CA ASP A 135 1.30 5.30 11.71
C ASP A 135 0.77 3.98 11.15
N PHE A 136 0.61 2.97 12.00
CA PHE A 136 -0.17 1.78 11.68
C PHE A 136 -1.20 1.48 12.76
N LEU A 137 -2.26 0.78 12.37
CA LEU A 137 -3.35 0.38 13.25
C LEU A 137 -3.31 -1.13 13.47
N PHE A 138 -3.39 -1.57 14.71
CA PHE A 138 -3.36 -2.96 15.13
C PHE A 138 -4.69 -3.37 15.75
N TYR A 139 -5.23 -4.51 15.31
CA TYR A 139 -6.55 -5.01 15.71
C TYR A 139 -6.45 -6.41 16.29
N GLY A 140 -6.93 -6.60 17.52
CA GLY A 140 -7.09 -7.92 18.13
C GLY A 140 -8.43 -8.55 17.75
N ASP A 141 -8.40 -9.83 17.43
CA ASP A 141 -9.55 -10.75 17.50
C ASP A 141 -10.90 -10.19 16.99
N PRO A 142 -11.03 -9.82 15.69
CA PRO A 142 -12.34 -9.64 15.09
C PRO A 142 -13.21 -10.90 15.25
N GLN A 143 -12.60 -12.08 15.16
CA GLN A 143 -13.16 -13.41 15.41
C GLN A 143 -14.64 -13.52 15.01
N ILE A 144 -14.91 -13.27 13.73
CA ILE A 144 -16.27 -13.20 13.21
C ILE A 144 -16.96 -14.55 13.37
N GLY A 145 -18.08 -14.58 14.07
CA GLY A 145 -18.83 -15.79 14.42
C GLY A 145 -18.82 -16.11 15.91
N SER A 146 -17.89 -15.55 16.70
CA SER A 146 -17.73 -15.90 18.12
C SER A 146 -18.96 -15.55 18.97
N SER A 147 -19.66 -14.47 18.62
CA SER A 147 -20.90 -14.10 19.32
C SER A 147 -22.06 -15.06 19.00
N GLY A 148 -21.91 -15.95 18.02
CA GLY A 148 -22.99 -16.74 17.46
C GLY A 148 -23.90 -15.95 16.51
N ASN A 149 -23.56 -14.69 16.21
CA ASN A 149 -24.29 -13.86 15.26
C ASN A 149 -23.32 -13.11 14.32
N VAL A 150 -23.03 -13.74 13.17
CA VAL A 150 -22.10 -13.22 12.15
C VAL A 150 -22.44 -11.78 11.72
N ALA A 151 -23.72 -11.43 11.59
CA ALA A 151 -24.13 -10.09 11.16
C ALA A 151 -23.80 -9.01 12.19
N LYS A 152 -23.92 -9.31 13.50
CA LYS A 152 -23.54 -8.36 14.56
C LYS A 152 -22.02 -8.24 14.69
N ASP A 153 -21.30 -9.35 14.57
CA ASP A 153 -19.84 -9.34 14.58
C ASP A 153 -19.30 -8.53 13.40
N GLN A 154 -19.88 -8.71 12.21
CA GLN A 154 -19.58 -7.91 11.01
C GLN A 154 -19.84 -6.42 11.27
N ALA A 155 -21.00 -6.08 11.85
CA ALA A 155 -21.34 -4.69 12.11
C ALA A 155 -20.34 -4.03 13.07
N GLY A 156 -19.92 -4.73 14.13
CA GLY A 156 -18.91 -4.24 15.06
C GLY A 156 -17.53 -4.10 14.42
N TRP A 157 -17.13 -5.06 13.58
CA TRP A 157 -15.86 -5.00 12.86
C TRP A 157 -15.81 -3.86 11.83
N VAL A 158 -16.83 -3.76 10.98
CA VAL A 158 -16.96 -2.67 9.99
C VAL A 158 -16.94 -1.30 10.68
N ASP A 159 -17.68 -1.15 11.76
CA ASP A 159 -17.71 0.09 12.52
C ASP A 159 -16.35 0.43 13.15
N THR A 160 -15.63 -0.56 13.70
CA THR A 160 -14.27 -0.34 14.22
C THR A 160 -13.30 0.14 13.14
N VAL A 161 -13.28 -0.48 11.96
CA VAL A 161 -12.43 -0.06 10.84
C VAL A 161 -12.80 1.36 10.36
N ASN A 162 -14.10 1.67 10.29
CA ASN A 162 -14.56 3.01 9.92
C ASN A 162 -14.09 4.08 10.92
N VAL A 163 -14.31 3.84 12.21
CA VAL A 163 -13.96 4.78 13.29
C VAL A 163 -12.45 4.97 13.37
N SER A 164 -11.68 3.89 13.35
CA SER A 164 -10.23 3.93 13.51
C SER A 164 -9.55 4.69 12.38
N LEU A 165 -9.97 4.47 11.13
CA LEU A 165 -9.42 5.17 9.96
C LEU A 165 -9.95 6.59 9.81
N ALA A 166 -11.18 6.87 10.23
CA ALA A 166 -11.67 8.26 10.29
C ALA A 166 -10.86 9.10 11.29
N ALA A 167 -10.48 8.52 12.43
CA ALA A 167 -9.63 9.16 13.42
C ALA A 167 -8.15 9.23 12.99
N ASN A 168 -7.69 8.30 12.14
CA ASN A 168 -6.30 8.16 11.71
C ASN A 168 -6.19 8.11 10.18
N PRO A 169 -6.53 9.19 9.47
CA PRO A 169 -6.54 9.19 8.00
C PRO A 169 -5.17 8.99 7.36
N ASN A 170 -4.09 9.19 8.14
CA ASN A 170 -2.70 9.02 7.71
C ASN A 170 -2.12 7.64 8.06
N ALA A 171 -2.91 6.72 8.62
CA ALA A 171 -2.44 5.35 8.84
C ALA A 171 -2.03 4.72 7.51
N GLU A 172 -0.85 4.10 7.47
CA GLU A 172 -0.29 3.54 6.25
C GLU A 172 -0.50 2.03 6.13
N LEU A 173 -0.71 1.35 7.27
CA LEU A 173 -0.88 -0.11 7.36
C LEU A 173 -1.97 -0.49 8.37
N LEU A 174 -2.62 -1.62 8.12
CA LEU A 174 -3.51 -2.30 9.06
C LEU A 174 -2.89 -3.65 9.43
N VAL A 175 -2.70 -3.92 10.72
CA VAL A 175 -2.03 -5.11 11.25
C VAL A 175 -3.02 -5.92 12.09
N SER A 176 -3.05 -7.22 11.87
CA SER A 176 -3.92 -8.17 12.56
C SER A 176 -3.21 -8.78 13.77
N GLY A 177 -3.93 -9.03 14.87
CA GLY A 177 -3.49 -9.88 15.98
C GLY A 177 -3.86 -11.36 15.82
N GLY A 178 -4.60 -11.72 14.76
CA GLY A 178 -5.08 -13.07 14.52
C GLY A 178 -6.57 -13.24 14.83
N ASP A 179 -7.07 -14.45 14.62
CA ASP A 179 -8.47 -14.83 14.74
C ASP A 179 -9.38 -13.90 13.93
N GLN A 180 -9.25 -13.94 12.60
CA GLN A 180 -10.14 -13.17 11.72
C GLN A 180 -11.57 -13.72 11.80
N VAL A 181 -11.68 -15.05 11.83
CA VAL A 181 -12.96 -15.78 11.87
C VAL A 181 -12.98 -16.76 13.04
N GLU A 182 -14.17 -17.11 13.52
CA GLU A 182 -14.35 -18.09 14.60
C GLU A 182 -14.12 -19.53 14.14
N THR A 183 -14.42 -19.84 12.88
CA THR A 183 -14.35 -21.19 12.33
C THR A 183 -13.65 -21.15 10.98
N ALA A 184 -12.38 -21.57 10.98
CA ALA A 184 -11.42 -21.45 9.88
C ALA A 184 -11.99 -21.53 8.46
N ASN A 185 -12.84 -22.52 8.14
CA ASN A 185 -13.32 -22.75 6.78
C ASN A 185 -14.76 -22.26 6.50
N THR A 186 -15.34 -21.45 7.39
CA THR A 186 -16.71 -20.92 7.21
C THR A 186 -16.69 -19.65 6.37
N GLU A 187 -16.94 -19.77 5.07
CA GLU A 187 -16.86 -18.64 4.13
C GLU A 187 -17.80 -17.48 4.47
N ALA A 188 -18.97 -17.72 5.05
CA ALA A 188 -19.84 -16.62 5.49
C ALA A 188 -19.21 -15.73 6.58
N GLN A 189 -18.29 -16.28 7.40
CA GLN A 189 -17.53 -15.50 8.37
C GLN A 189 -16.40 -14.72 7.69
N TRP A 190 -15.75 -15.30 6.67
CA TRP A 190 -14.76 -14.62 5.84
C TRP A 190 -15.36 -13.48 5.03
N ASP A 191 -16.52 -13.68 4.40
CA ASP A 191 -17.27 -12.64 3.68
C ASP A 191 -17.60 -11.46 4.61
N ALA A 192 -17.99 -11.77 5.85
CA ALA A 192 -18.27 -10.78 6.88
C ALA A 192 -17.01 -10.06 7.39
N PHE A 193 -15.90 -10.78 7.56
CA PHE A 193 -14.60 -10.18 7.90
C PHE A 193 -14.09 -9.25 6.79
N LEU A 194 -14.27 -9.63 5.53
CA LEU A 194 -13.84 -8.86 4.34
C LEU A 194 -14.83 -7.76 3.93
N ALA A 195 -15.92 -7.57 4.69
CA ALA A 195 -16.93 -6.56 4.42
C ALA A 195 -16.42 -5.09 4.44
N PRO A 196 -15.47 -4.68 5.31
CA PRO A 196 -14.94 -3.32 5.29
C PRO A 196 -14.25 -3.01 3.96
N THR A 197 -14.79 -2.04 3.21
CA THR A 197 -14.26 -1.66 1.88
C THR A 197 -12.80 -1.18 1.92
N GLN A 198 -12.36 -0.69 3.07
CA GLN A 198 -11.02 -0.19 3.33
C GLN A 198 -9.96 -1.29 3.21
N LEU A 199 -10.30 -2.57 3.39
CA LEU A 199 -9.39 -3.69 3.17
C LEU A 199 -8.98 -3.84 1.69
N LYS A 200 -9.61 -3.10 0.76
CA LYS A 200 -9.23 -3.00 -0.66
C LYS A 200 -8.35 -1.78 -0.96
N SER A 201 -8.06 -0.96 0.04
CA SER A 201 -7.37 0.33 -0.12
C SER A 201 -6.19 0.50 0.83
N TYR A 202 -6.22 -0.14 1.99
CA TYR A 202 -5.14 -0.14 2.97
C TYR A 202 -4.48 -1.52 3.00
N PRO A 203 -3.14 -1.60 3.04
CA PRO A 203 -2.43 -2.88 3.13
C PRO A 203 -2.72 -3.56 4.45
N TRP A 204 -3.22 -4.80 4.38
CA TRP A 204 -3.44 -5.68 5.53
C TRP A 204 -2.23 -6.61 5.75
N ALA A 205 -1.69 -6.61 6.97
CA ALA A 205 -0.71 -7.58 7.45
C ALA A 205 -1.43 -8.58 8.37
N ALA A 206 -1.56 -9.82 7.90
CA ALA A 206 -2.34 -10.85 8.58
C ALA A 206 -1.46 -11.71 9.48
N THR A 207 -1.84 -11.83 10.75
CA THR A 207 -1.35 -12.85 11.68
C THR A 207 -2.37 -13.98 11.74
N ILE A 208 -1.91 -15.23 11.84
CA ILE A 208 -2.76 -16.41 11.93
C ILE A 208 -3.07 -16.76 13.40
N GLY A 209 -4.36 -16.84 13.74
CA GLY A 209 -4.83 -17.24 15.07
C GLY A 209 -5.25 -18.71 15.17
N ASN A 210 -5.61 -19.14 16.38
CA ASN A 210 -5.97 -20.53 16.63
C ASN A 210 -7.33 -20.91 16.02
N HIS A 211 -8.19 -19.93 15.72
CA HIS A 211 -9.44 -20.13 15.00
C HIS A 211 -9.27 -20.13 13.48
N ASP A 212 -8.15 -19.59 12.97
CA ASP A 212 -7.80 -19.56 11.56
C ASP A 212 -7.02 -20.81 11.11
N VAL A 213 -6.13 -21.31 11.97
CA VAL A 213 -5.12 -22.35 11.64
C VAL A 213 -5.72 -23.71 11.22
N GLY A 214 -6.90 -24.04 11.74
CA GLY A 214 -7.56 -25.34 11.53
C GLY A 214 -8.08 -25.59 10.11
N GLY A 215 -7.98 -24.60 9.22
CA GLY A 215 -8.46 -24.66 7.85
C GLY A 215 -7.47 -24.06 6.87
N LYS A 216 -7.75 -24.18 5.56
CA LYS A 216 -6.89 -23.60 4.50
C LYS A 216 -7.36 -22.22 4.04
N ALA A 217 -8.57 -21.81 4.44
CA ALA A 217 -9.16 -20.55 3.98
C ALA A 217 -8.31 -19.33 4.35
N TYR A 218 -7.61 -19.34 5.49
CA TYR A 218 -6.68 -18.26 5.85
C TYR A 218 -5.65 -18.00 4.74
N GLU A 219 -4.91 -19.01 4.30
CA GLU A 219 -3.92 -18.85 3.22
C GLU A 219 -4.55 -18.55 1.86
N GLN A 220 -5.79 -18.99 1.66
CA GLN A 220 -6.51 -18.78 0.40
C GLN A 220 -7.03 -17.34 0.29
N HIS A 221 -7.41 -16.71 1.41
CA HIS A 221 -7.83 -15.30 1.48
C HIS A 221 -6.64 -14.34 1.70
N LEU A 222 -5.59 -14.79 2.40
CA LEU A 222 -4.52 -13.93 2.91
C LEU A 222 -3.15 -14.47 2.48
N TYR A 223 -2.65 -13.95 1.36
CA TYR A 223 -1.30 -14.29 0.87
C TYR A 223 -0.31 -13.25 1.37
N THR A 224 0.77 -13.71 2.00
CA THR A 224 1.75 -12.89 2.71
C THR A 224 3.12 -12.90 2.02
N PRO A 225 3.92 -11.81 2.12
CA PRO A 225 5.25 -11.72 1.52
C PRO A 225 6.26 -12.60 2.27
N ASN A 226 7.36 -13.00 1.64
CA ASN A 226 8.50 -13.70 2.27
C ASN A 226 8.12 -14.85 3.24
N THR A 227 7.05 -15.57 2.95
CA THR A 227 6.54 -16.59 3.88
C THR A 227 7.33 -17.88 3.77
N ASP A 228 7.87 -18.35 4.89
CA ASP A 228 8.42 -19.69 5.00
C ASP A 228 7.28 -20.69 5.18
N ARG A 229 7.02 -21.48 4.15
CA ARG A 229 5.96 -22.50 4.14
C ARG A 229 6.49 -23.91 4.47
N SER A 230 7.63 -24.02 5.13
CA SER A 230 8.16 -25.30 5.57
C SER A 230 7.31 -25.94 6.65
N ALA A 231 7.40 -27.27 6.77
CA ALA A 231 6.64 -28.08 7.73
C ALA A 231 6.77 -27.60 9.18
N ALA A 232 7.88 -26.95 9.54
CA ALA A 232 8.12 -26.47 10.89
C ALA A 232 7.11 -25.40 11.35
N TYR A 233 6.48 -24.69 10.42
CA TYR A 233 5.58 -23.55 10.72
C TYR A 233 4.10 -23.89 10.48
N TYR A 234 3.76 -25.18 10.42
CA TYR A 234 2.38 -25.68 10.33
C TYR A 234 2.05 -26.52 11.56
N SER A 235 0.87 -26.31 12.14
CA SER A 235 0.39 -26.99 13.35
C SER A 235 0.37 -28.52 13.25
N ASN A 236 0.25 -29.06 12.04
CA ASN A 236 0.26 -30.51 11.76
C ASN A 236 1.50 -30.98 10.99
N GLY A 237 2.53 -30.14 10.84
CA GLY A 237 3.75 -30.47 10.10
C GLY A 237 3.59 -30.71 8.60
N THR A 238 2.43 -30.38 8.01
CA THR A 238 2.11 -30.77 6.62
C THR A 238 1.56 -29.57 5.83
N PRO A 239 2.41 -28.81 5.12
CA PRO A 239 1.99 -27.61 4.37
C PRO A 239 0.94 -27.86 3.27
N SER A 240 0.94 -29.07 2.70
CA SER A 240 -0.01 -29.50 1.66
C SER A 240 -1.37 -29.98 2.19
N SER A 241 -1.57 -29.98 3.51
CA SER A 241 -2.81 -30.40 4.15
C SER A 241 -3.89 -29.30 4.11
N ASN A 242 -5.06 -29.58 4.70
CA ASN A 242 -6.15 -28.61 4.86
C ASN A 242 -5.97 -27.67 6.07
N THR A 243 -4.73 -27.36 6.44
CA THR A 243 -4.42 -26.40 7.52
C THR A 243 -3.53 -25.30 6.99
N SER A 244 -3.65 -24.13 7.60
CA SER A 244 -2.85 -22.96 7.28
C SER A 244 -1.65 -22.83 8.21
N GLY A 245 -0.62 -22.12 7.76
CA GLY A 245 0.57 -21.82 8.52
C GLY A 245 1.59 -21.00 7.76
N GLY A 246 2.81 -21.05 8.27
CA GLY A 246 3.95 -20.26 7.80
C GLY A 246 4.24 -19.08 8.70
N ASP A 247 5.53 -18.76 8.81
CA ASP A 247 6.03 -17.52 9.38
C ASP A 247 6.46 -16.60 8.24
N TYR A 248 6.34 -15.28 8.42
CA TYR A 248 6.71 -14.35 7.38
C TYR A 248 7.31 -13.05 7.92
N TRP A 249 7.93 -12.27 7.04
CA TRP A 249 8.50 -10.98 7.40
C TRP A 249 8.39 -9.98 6.25
N TYR A 250 8.42 -8.70 6.60
CA TYR A 250 8.51 -7.60 5.66
C TYR A 250 9.17 -6.42 6.33
N ILE A 251 9.73 -5.52 5.53
CA ILE A 251 10.22 -4.23 6.01
C ILE A 251 9.24 -3.19 5.53
N TYR A 252 8.78 -2.32 6.44
CA TYR A 252 8.05 -1.13 6.07
C TYR A 252 8.75 0.09 6.68
N LYS A 253 9.24 0.94 5.80
CA LYS A 253 10.18 2.03 6.00
C LYS A 253 11.38 1.54 6.82
N ASP A 254 11.51 2.00 8.04
CA ASP A 254 12.59 1.66 8.95
C ASP A 254 12.18 0.63 10.01
N THR A 255 11.13 -0.14 9.77
CA THR A 255 10.63 -1.17 10.69
C THR A 255 10.65 -2.55 10.05
N LEU A 256 11.33 -3.49 10.68
CA LEU A 256 11.27 -4.92 10.37
C LEU A 256 10.12 -5.56 11.16
N PHE A 257 9.11 -6.03 10.43
CA PHE A 257 8.02 -6.83 10.98
C PHE A 257 8.31 -8.31 10.76
N ILE A 258 8.17 -9.12 11.80
CA ILE A 258 8.23 -10.58 11.70
C ILE A 258 6.98 -11.15 12.36
N ASP A 259 6.21 -11.91 11.59
CA ASP A 259 4.92 -12.47 11.98
C ASP A 259 5.04 -13.99 12.09
N LEU A 260 4.60 -14.55 13.21
CA LEU A 260 4.79 -15.95 13.54
C LEU A 260 3.45 -16.69 13.66
N ASN A 261 3.38 -17.88 13.06
CA ASN A 261 2.31 -18.83 13.34
C ASN A 261 2.53 -19.51 14.69
N SER A 262 2.20 -18.82 15.78
CA SER A 262 2.29 -19.35 17.15
C SER A 262 1.39 -20.57 17.43
N ASN A 263 0.64 -21.07 16.45
CA ASN A 263 -0.11 -22.33 16.53
C ASN A 263 0.72 -23.55 16.10
N SER A 264 1.94 -23.35 15.58
CA SER A 264 2.85 -24.45 15.26
C SER A 264 3.57 -24.92 16.51
N TYR A 265 3.14 -26.05 17.06
CA TYR A 265 3.78 -26.69 18.21
C TYR A 265 4.73 -27.81 17.76
N ALA A 266 5.70 -28.16 18.60
CA ALA A 266 6.51 -29.36 18.38
C ALA A 266 5.70 -30.58 18.82
N THR A 267 5.13 -31.32 17.86
CA THR A 267 4.29 -32.50 18.13
C THR A 267 4.88 -33.77 17.52
N ALA A 268 4.35 -34.93 17.92
CA ALA A 268 4.72 -36.20 17.29
C ALA A 268 4.29 -36.27 15.81
N GLN A 269 3.30 -35.48 15.41
CA GLN A 269 2.75 -35.39 14.06
C GLN A 269 3.55 -34.44 13.17
N GLY A 270 4.51 -33.69 13.73
CA GLY A 270 5.30 -32.67 13.04
C GLY A 270 5.12 -31.30 13.68
N GLY A 271 5.52 -30.25 12.94
CA GLY A 271 5.67 -28.90 13.47
C GLY A 271 7.03 -28.70 14.15
N GLY A 272 7.46 -27.45 14.18
CA GLY A 272 8.77 -27.05 14.71
C GLY A 272 8.69 -26.50 16.13
N GLY A 273 7.52 -26.00 16.54
CA GLY A 273 7.35 -25.39 17.85
C GLY A 273 8.11 -24.09 18.03
N ASP A 274 8.13 -23.63 19.27
CA ASP A 274 8.84 -22.44 19.73
C ASP A 274 10.31 -22.44 19.27
N ALA A 275 11.00 -23.59 19.30
CA ALA A 275 12.39 -23.69 18.84
C ALA A 275 12.59 -23.31 17.37
N ALA A 276 11.67 -23.68 16.48
CA ALA A 276 11.75 -23.30 15.07
C ALA A 276 11.45 -21.80 14.88
N HIS A 277 10.45 -21.27 15.57
CA HIS A 277 10.14 -19.83 15.54
C HIS A 277 11.32 -18.99 16.04
N LEU A 278 11.96 -19.40 17.15
CA LEU A 278 13.13 -18.69 17.67
C LEU A 278 14.33 -18.74 16.72
N ALA A 279 14.52 -19.86 16.00
CA ALA A 279 15.54 -19.96 14.95
C ALA A 279 15.20 -19.03 13.77
N TYR A 280 13.94 -19.02 13.33
CA TYR A 280 13.45 -18.14 12.27
C TYR A 280 13.68 -16.66 12.59
N VAL A 281 13.23 -16.21 13.76
CA VAL A 281 13.41 -14.81 14.20
C VAL A 281 14.89 -14.46 14.29
N THR A 282 15.72 -15.38 14.78
CA THR A 282 17.19 -15.18 14.80
C THR A 282 17.74 -14.97 13.39
N ASP A 283 17.36 -15.83 12.45
CA ASP A 283 17.89 -15.79 11.09
C ASP A 283 17.42 -14.55 10.35
N VAL A 284 16.15 -14.15 10.49
CA VAL A 284 15.61 -12.93 9.88
C VAL A 284 16.27 -11.69 10.48
N ILE A 285 16.41 -11.58 11.80
CA ILE A 285 17.08 -10.43 12.43
C ILE A 285 18.57 -10.36 12.08
N ASN A 286 19.26 -11.50 12.00
CA ASN A 286 20.67 -11.53 11.59
C ASN A 286 20.87 -11.07 10.14
N GLN A 287 19.92 -11.38 9.25
CA GLN A 287 20.00 -11.02 7.83
C GLN A 287 19.51 -9.61 7.54
N HIS A 288 18.40 -9.20 8.17
CA HIS A 288 17.63 -8.00 7.81
C HIS A 288 17.51 -6.97 8.93
N GLY A 289 17.90 -7.31 10.17
CA GLY A 289 17.79 -6.40 11.31
C GLY A 289 18.64 -5.14 11.19
N GLY A 290 19.68 -5.16 10.34
CA GLY A 290 20.50 -3.97 10.03
C GLY A 290 19.86 -3.03 8.99
N GLU A 291 18.77 -3.43 8.34
CA GLU A 291 18.02 -2.61 7.38
C GLU A 291 16.93 -1.76 8.06
N ALA A 292 16.61 -2.06 9.33
CA ALA A 292 15.56 -1.41 10.09
C ALA A 292 16.10 -0.78 11.39
N LYS A 293 15.44 0.30 11.84
CA LYS A 293 15.64 0.88 13.18
C LYS A 293 14.84 0.11 14.23
N TRP A 294 13.60 -0.24 13.88
CA TRP A 294 12.64 -0.88 14.77
C TRP A 294 12.44 -2.34 14.39
N LYS A 295 12.35 -3.22 15.39
CA LYS A 295 12.02 -4.63 15.22
C LYS A 295 10.71 -4.92 15.96
N VAL A 296 9.68 -5.26 15.20
CA VAL A 296 8.34 -5.56 15.71
C VAL A 296 8.02 -7.02 15.42
N LEU A 297 7.69 -7.77 16.47
CA LEU A 297 7.11 -9.10 16.32
C LEU A 297 5.60 -9.05 16.43
N VAL A 298 4.92 -9.85 15.62
CA VAL A 298 3.47 -10.05 15.70
C VAL A 298 3.19 -11.55 15.77
N TYR A 299 2.41 -11.98 16.75
CA TYR A 299 1.94 -13.36 16.83
C TYR A 299 0.73 -13.44 17.74
N HIS A 300 -0.11 -14.46 17.53
CA HIS A 300 -1.45 -14.48 18.12
C HIS A 300 -1.50 -14.63 19.65
N HIS A 301 -0.91 -15.69 20.22
CA HIS A 301 -1.09 -16.04 21.64
C HIS A 301 -0.49 -15.00 22.60
N ALA A 302 -1.29 -14.41 23.49
CA ALA A 302 -0.89 -13.40 24.47
C ALA A 302 -0.12 -13.97 25.68
N ILE A 303 1.22 -13.96 25.60
CA ILE A 303 2.08 -14.50 26.65
C ILE A 303 2.00 -13.70 27.96
N TYR A 304 1.57 -12.45 27.93
CA TYR A 304 1.30 -11.60 29.10
C TYR A 304 -0.19 -11.26 29.25
N SER A 305 -1.04 -12.25 28.95
CA SER A 305 -2.49 -12.22 29.19
C SER A 305 -2.84 -11.89 30.66
N PRO A 306 -3.69 -10.88 30.92
CA PRO A 306 -4.29 -10.65 32.23
C PRO A 306 -5.58 -11.46 32.50
N ALA A 307 -6.09 -12.19 31.52
CA ALA A 307 -7.41 -12.82 31.59
C ALA A 307 -7.31 -14.36 31.52
N ASP A 308 -8.16 -14.98 30.70
CA ASP A 308 -8.39 -16.43 30.65
C ASP A 308 -7.11 -17.21 30.29
N HIS A 309 -6.22 -16.61 29.50
CA HIS A 309 -5.02 -17.28 28.97
C HIS A 309 -3.75 -17.08 29.82
N ALA A 310 -3.86 -16.44 30.99
CA ALA A 310 -2.72 -16.14 31.86
C ALA A 310 -1.98 -17.42 32.31
N LYS A 311 -2.70 -18.53 32.42
CA LYS A 311 -2.22 -19.82 32.94
C LYS A 311 -2.08 -20.90 31.87
N ASP A 312 -2.12 -20.56 30.59
CA ASP A 312 -1.92 -21.54 29.53
C ASP A 312 -0.48 -22.10 29.52
N ALA A 313 -0.37 -23.37 29.16
CA ALA A 313 0.88 -24.12 29.26
C ALA A 313 1.94 -23.61 28.27
N ASP A 314 1.52 -23.20 27.08
CA ASP A 314 2.37 -22.61 26.06
C ASP A 314 2.77 -21.18 26.41
N ASN A 315 1.85 -20.34 26.88
CA ASN A 315 2.16 -18.99 27.37
C ASN A 315 3.23 -19.01 28.48
N LYS A 316 3.17 -20.02 29.36
CA LYS A 316 4.20 -20.26 30.38
C LYS A 316 5.58 -20.53 29.77
N ILE A 317 5.67 -21.38 28.76
CA ILE A 317 6.94 -21.71 28.10
C ILE A 317 7.48 -20.46 27.39
N ARG A 318 6.62 -19.79 26.63
CA ARG A 318 6.94 -18.58 25.84
C ARG A 318 7.35 -17.38 26.68
N ARG A 319 6.76 -17.19 27.86
CA ARG A 319 7.24 -16.18 28.82
C ARG A 319 8.69 -16.37 29.25
N VAL A 320 9.27 -17.54 29.04
CA VAL A 320 10.69 -17.81 29.31
C VAL A 320 11.53 -17.73 28.04
N ASP A 321 11.24 -18.54 27.03
CA ASP A 321 12.14 -18.68 25.87
C ASP A 321 12.00 -17.53 24.86
N PHE A 322 10.78 -17.12 24.51
CA PHE A 322 10.52 -15.97 23.65
C PHE A 322 11.02 -14.70 24.30
N SER A 323 10.66 -14.47 25.56
CA SER A 323 11.07 -13.24 26.25
C SER A 323 12.59 -13.10 26.35
N GLN A 324 13.31 -14.19 26.64
CA GLN A 324 14.77 -14.22 26.63
C GLN A 324 15.31 -13.92 25.24
N LYS A 325 14.85 -14.67 24.24
CA LYS A 325 15.40 -14.58 22.89
C LYS A 325 15.13 -13.23 22.23
N PHE A 326 13.95 -12.67 22.42
CA PHE A 326 13.57 -11.37 21.86
C PHE A 326 14.36 -10.23 22.52
N SER A 327 14.65 -10.34 23.81
CA SER A 327 15.56 -9.41 24.51
C SER A 327 16.97 -9.47 23.93
N ASP A 328 17.51 -10.68 23.71
CA ASP A 328 18.85 -10.90 23.16
C ASP A 328 18.98 -10.40 21.71
N LEU A 329 17.90 -10.47 20.93
CA LEU A 329 17.86 -10.01 19.53
C LEU A 329 17.51 -8.52 19.38
N GLY A 330 17.26 -7.81 20.49
CA GLY A 330 16.90 -6.40 20.47
C GLY A 330 15.59 -6.13 19.72
N VAL A 331 14.56 -6.94 20.01
CA VAL A 331 13.17 -6.66 19.62
C VAL A 331 12.65 -5.49 20.45
N ASP A 332 11.94 -4.56 19.83
CA ASP A 332 11.45 -3.36 20.51
C ASP A 332 10.01 -3.54 21.00
N LEU A 333 9.17 -4.12 20.15
CA LEU A 333 7.72 -4.24 20.38
C LEU A 333 7.23 -5.62 19.94
N VAL A 334 6.31 -6.19 20.73
CA VAL A 334 5.59 -7.42 20.44
C VAL A 334 4.09 -7.15 20.50
N LEU A 335 3.36 -7.52 19.44
CA LEU A 335 1.93 -7.30 19.29
C LEU A 335 1.17 -8.63 19.24
N GLN A 336 0.11 -8.74 20.03
CA GLN A 336 -0.60 -10.00 20.30
C GLN A 336 -2.13 -9.80 20.37
N GLY A 337 -2.90 -10.87 20.18
CA GLY A 337 -4.36 -10.91 20.33
C GLY A 337 -4.77 -11.99 21.35
N HIS A 338 -5.68 -12.89 20.99
CA HIS A 338 -6.08 -14.10 21.70
C HIS A 338 -6.82 -13.91 23.04
N ASP A 339 -6.50 -12.88 23.81
CA ASP A 339 -6.97 -12.73 25.18
C ASP A 339 -8.20 -11.83 25.34
N HIS A 340 -8.71 -11.26 24.24
CA HIS A 340 -9.95 -10.48 24.23
C HIS A 340 -10.05 -9.47 25.38
N SER A 341 -8.92 -8.91 25.78
CA SER A 341 -8.74 -7.92 26.82
C SER A 341 -7.47 -7.14 26.48
N TYR A 342 -7.42 -5.87 26.85
CA TYR A 342 -6.23 -5.06 26.57
C TYR A 342 -5.20 -5.25 27.69
N SER A 343 -3.94 -5.49 27.29
CA SER A 343 -2.82 -5.40 28.21
C SER A 343 -1.61 -4.75 27.57
N ARG A 344 -0.86 -4.03 28.40
CA ARG A 344 0.47 -3.55 28.11
C ARG A 344 1.41 -3.99 29.22
N SER A 345 2.50 -4.65 28.84
CA SER A 345 3.52 -5.04 29.79
C SER A 345 4.30 -3.84 30.34
N TYR A 346 5.00 -4.02 31.46
CA TYR A 346 6.21 -3.23 31.71
C TYR A 346 7.23 -3.50 30.60
N LEU A 347 8.30 -2.72 30.53
CA LEU A 347 9.45 -3.17 29.75
C LEU A 347 9.97 -4.49 30.34
N ILE A 348 10.01 -5.54 29.53
CA ILE A 348 10.49 -6.85 29.94
C ILE A 348 11.83 -7.13 29.30
N LYS A 349 12.79 -7.53 30.13
CA LYS A 349 14.11 -8.00 29.72
C LYS A 349 14.35 -9.38 30.30
N ASN A 350 14.63 -10.36 29.45
CA ASN A 350 14.99 -11.71 29.86
C ASN A 350 13.97 -12.34 30.82
N GLY A 351 12.67 -12.13 30.54
CA GLY A 351 11.57 -12.68 31.34
C GLY A 351 11.31 -11.99 32.70
N ALA A 352 11.89 -10.82 32.94
CA ALA A 352 11.67 -10.00 34.14
C ALA A 352 11.48 -8.52 33.79
N LYS A 353 10.97 -7.69 34.71
CA LYS A 353 10.93 -6.23 34.51
C LYS A 353 12.35 -5.71 34.24
N ALA A 354 12.51 -4.91 33.19
CA ALA A 354 13.78 -4.28 32.84
C ALA A 354 14.21 -3.27 33.92
N ASP A 355 13.24 -2.54 34.47
CA ASP A 355 13.39 -1.68 35.65
C ASP A 355 12.32 -2.03 36.69
N ALA A 356 12.74 -2.49 37.86
CA ALA A 356 11.84 -2.83 38.97
C ALA A 356 11.15 -1.60 39.57
N THR A 357 11.63 -0.39 39.26
CA THR A 357 11.09 0.88 39.74
C THR A 357 10.15 1.57 38.76
N GLU A 358 9.98 1.02 37.54
CA GLU A 358 8.99 1.50 36.56
C GLU A 358 7.59 1.51 37.19
N GLN A 359 6.92 2.66 37.14
CA GLN A 359 5.61 2.83 37.75
C GLN A 359 4.50 2.25 36.84
N PRO A 360 3.45 1.63 37.42
CA PRO A 360 2.29 1.18 36.63
C PRO A 360 1.70 2.35 35.82
N GLY A 361 1.42 2.12 34.53
CA GLY A 361 0.85 3.14 33.65
C GLY A 361 1.81 4.27 33.28
N ALA A 362 3.13 4.09 33.42
CA ALA A 362 4.11 5.08 32.96
C ALA A 362 3.87 5.47 31.49
N ALA A 363 3.84 6.78 31.24
CA ALA A 363 3.59 7.36 29.92
C ALA A 363 4.84 7.41 29.03
N ASP A 364 6.02 7.37 29.64
CA ASP A 364 7.32 7.36 28.97
C ASP A 364 8.14 6.21 29.56
N VAL A 365 8.72 5.38 28.70
CA VAL A 365 9.51 4.21 29.11
C VAL A 365 10.82 4.12 28.32
N TYR A 366 11.86 3.61 28.98
CA TYR A 366 13.22 3.52 28.46
C TYR A 366 13.69 2.05 28.55
N PRO A 367 13.63 1.28 27.45
CA PRO A 367 13.89 -0.17 27.41
C PRO A 367 15.27 -0.54 27.94
N GLY A 368 16.25 0.36 27.82
CA GLY A 368 17.64 0.02 28.06
C GLY A 368 18.10 -1.08 27.09
N PRO A 369 19.24 -1.73 27.36
CA PRO A 369 19.71 -2.82 26.51
C PRO A 369 18.79 -4.04 26.67
N GLY A 370 18.01 -4.36 25.63
CA GLY A 370 17.20 -5.58 25.53
C GLY A 370 15.86 -5.54 26.28
N GLY A 371 15.34 -4.36 26.64
CA GLY A 371 13.96 -4.24 27.12
C GLY A 371 12.97 -4.26 25.95
N VAL A 372 11.91 -5.04 26.10
CA VAL A 372 10.89 -5.27 25.06
C VAL A 372 9.52 -4.89 25.62
N LEU A 373 8.71 -4.16 24.86
CA LEU A 373 7.31 -3.90 25.20
C LEU A 373 6.41 -4.96 24.57
N TYR A 374 5.47 -5.52 25.34
CA TYR A 374 4.46 -6.46 24.86
C TYR A 374 3.07 -5.83 24.99
N VAL A 375 2.26 -5.96 23.94
CA VAL A 375 0.92 -5.39 23.87
C VAL A 375 -0.04 -6.44 23.37
N THR A 376 -1.10 -6.70 24.14
CA THR A 376 -2.22 -7.53 23.72
C THR A 376 -3.41 -6.62 23.41
N ALA A 377 -3.93 -6.70 22.19
CA ALA A 377 -5.12 -5.96 21.81
C ALA A 377 -6.40 -6.65 22.28
N ASN A 378 -7.43 -5.85 22.57
CA ASN A 378 -8.77 -6.33 22.87
C ASN A 378 -9.53 -6.70 21.58
N SER A 379 -10.74 -7.25 21.72
CA SER A 379 -11.61 -7.57 20.57
C SER A 379 -12.02 -6.32 19.78
N ALA A 380 -11.67 -6.31 18.50
CA ALA A 380 -11.98 -5.24 17.57
C ALA A 380 -13.43 -5.29 17.04
N SER A 381 -14.09 -6.44 17.06
CA SER A 381 -15.49 -6.59 16.61
C SER A 381 -16.51 -6.56 17.75
N GLY A 382 -16.05 -6.78 18.99
CA GLY A 382 -16.92 -6.95 20.15
C GLY A 382 -17.70 -8.26 20.13
N SER A 383 -17.18 -9.28 19.42
CA SER A 383 -17.78 -10.61 19.35
C SER A 383 -17.66 -11.39 20.67
N LYS A 384 -16.60 -11.14 21.44
CA LYS A 384 -16.25 -11.82 22.70
C LYS A 384 -15.27 -10.97 23.53
N TYR A 385 -15.34 -11.08 24.86
CA TYR A 385 -14.46 -10.44 25.85
C TYR A 385 -14.12 -11.41 26.98
N TYR A 386 -12.94 -11.29 27.58
CA TYR A 386 -12.59 -12.00 28.81
C TYR A 386 -12.37 -11.04 29.99
N ASP A 387 -12.87 -11.42 31.16
CA ASP A 387 -12.68 -10.69 32.40
C ASP A 387 -11.24 -10.85 32.92
N ILE A 388 -10.67 -9.76 33.45
CA ILE A 388 -9.35 -9.82 34.08
C ILE A 388 -9.41 -10.75 35.31
N THR A 389 -8.46 -11.68 35.38
CA THR A 389 -8.37 -12.64 36.48
C THR A 389 -7.39 -12.17 37.55
N GLN A 390 -7.52 -12.73 38.76
CA GLN A 390 -6.63 -12.36 39.87
C GLN A 390 -5.24 -13.00 39.70
N PRO A 391 -4.15 -12.24 39.98
CA PRO A 391 -2.80 -12.77 39.96
C PRO A 391 -2.66 -13.96 40.91
N ASP A 392 -1.98 -15.00 40.45
CA ASP A 392 -1.82 -16.25 41.17
C ASP A 392 -0.55 -16.97 40.74
N ASN A 393 0.26 -17.35 41.73
CA ASN A 393 1.52 -18.08 41.52
C ASN A 393 1.36 -19.60 41.35
N THR A 394 0.14 -20.14 41.32
CA THR A 394 -0.05 -21.58 41.07
C THR A 394 0.27 -21.96 39.61
N GLY A 395 0.99 -23.07 39.45
CA GLY A 395 1.27 -23.66 38.13
C GLY A 395 2.10 -22.79 37.20
N THR A 396 3.05 -22.01 37.72
CA THR A 396 3.85 -21.02 36.98
C THR A 396 5.14 -21.56 36.36
N SER A 397 5.72 -20.78 35.44
CA SER A 397 7.07 -20.90 34.89
C SER A 397 7.78 -19.55 34.95
N GLY A 398 9.12 -19.53 34.85
CA GLY A 398 9.89 -18.28 34.87
C GLY A 398 9.64 -17.45 36.14
N ALA A 399 9.46 -16.14 35.96
CA ALA A 399 9.08 -15.21 37.04
C ALA A 399 7.62 -15.37 37.54
N GLY A 400 6.83 -16.22 36.87
CA GLY A 400 5.51 -16.65 37.29
C GLY A 400 4.37 -15.69 36.95
N ASN A 401 3.26 -15.80 37.67
CA ASN A 401 1.98 -15.13 37.42
C ASN A 401 1.49 -14.36 38.66
N GLY A 402 2.43 -14.04 39.56
CA GLY A 402 2.14 -13.37 40.81
C GLY A 402 1.74 -11.91 40.66
N ALA A 403 1.30 -11.35 41.77
CA ALA A 403 0.92 -9.96 41.88
C ALA A 403 2.11 -9.02 41.67
N ASP A 404 1.84 -7.84 41.10
CA ASP A 404 2.79 -6.75 41.01
C ASP A 404 3.08 -6.17 42.41
N PRO A 405 4.35 -6.05 42.81
CA PRO A 405 4.72 -5.36 44.04
C PRO A 405 4.20 -3.92 44.16
N LEU A 406 3.96 -3.22 43.04
CA LEU A 406 3.47 -1.84 43.00
C LEU A 406 1.93 -1.74 42.86
N ASP A 407 1.26 -2.81 42.45
CA ASP A 407 -0.20 -2.89 42.28
C ASP A 407 -0.67 -4.33 42.47
N ALA A 408 -0.92 -4.73 43.72
CA ALA A 408 -1.14 -6.13 44.09
C ALA A 408 -2.37 -6.80 43.43
N GLY A 409 -3.28 -6.01 42.82
CA GLY A 409 -4.43 -6.52 42.06
C GLY A 409 -4.10 -6.90 40.62
N LYS A 410 -2.86 -6.67 40.17
CA LYS A 410 -2.41 -6.84 38.79
C LYS A 410 -1.28 -7.85 38.68
N TYR A 411 -1.20 -8.56 37.55
CA TYR A 411 -0.06 -9.41 37.23
C TYR A 411 1.23 -8.59 37.17
N TRP A 412 2.32 -9.11 37.75
CA TRP A 412 3.59 -8.39 37.85
C TRP A 412 4.14 -7.90 36.52
N TYR A 413 3.83 -8.57 35.41
CA TYR A 413 4.33 -8.21 34.09
C TYR A 413 3.53 -7.11 33.40
N ASN A 414 2.31 -6.79 33.86
CA ASN A 414 1.42 -5.84 33.19
C ASN A 414 1.43 -4.47 33.86
N SER A 415 1.92 -3.46 33.13
CA SER A 415 1.86 -2.05 33.52
C SER A 415 0.43 -1.51 33.45
N VAL A 416 -0.32 -1.95 32.42
CA VAL A 416 -1.74 -1.65 32.23
C VAL A 416 -2.50 -2.92 31.88
N GLN A 417 -3.70 -3.06 32.45
CA GLN A 417 -4.67 -4.10 32.13
C GLN A 417 -6.03 -3.39 32.05
N ASN A 418 -6.78 -3.64 30.98
CA ASN A 418 -8.07 -3.02 30.78
C ASN A 418 -9.07 -4.00 30.16
N GLN A 419 -10.22 -4.13 30.82
CA GLN A 419 -11.40 -4.76 30.24
C GLN A 419 -12.63 -3.93 30.60
N GLU A 420 -13.13 -3.21 29.59
CA GLU A 420 -14.35 -2.40 29.70
C GLU A 420 -15.51 -3.01 28.93
N HIS A 421 -15.29 -4.13 28.23
CA HIS A 421 -16.27 -4.79 27.36
C HIS A 421 -16.74 -3.90 26.21
N VAL A 422 -15.86 -3.01 25.76
CA VAL A 422 -16.03 -2.14 24.59
C VAL A 422 -14.96 -2.47 23.56
N ARG A 423 -15.30 -2.28 22.28
CA ARG A 423 -14.37 -2.48 21.17
C ARG A 423 -13.24 -1.46 21.26
N SER A 424 -12.01 -1.89 20.97
CA SER A 424 -10.85 -1.01 20.85
C SER A 424 -9.94 -1.42 19.70
N TYR A 425 -8.98 -0.56 19.39
CA TYR A 425 -7.87 -0.83 18.48
C TYR A 425 -6.63 -0.11 19.01
N VAL A 426 -5.46 -0.63 18.63
CA VAL A 426 -4.18 -0.01 18.99
C VAL A 426 -3.65 0.81 17.82
N LYS A 427 -3.26 2.05 18.08
CA LYS A 427 -2.48 2.88 17.15
C LYS A 427 -1.01 2.81 17.55
N VAL A 428 -0.13 2.56 16.59
CA VAL A 428 1.32 2.68 16.77
C VAL A 428 1.84 3.78 15.83
N GLU A 429 2.40 4.82 16.43
CA GLU A 429 3.12 5.87 15.74
C GLU A 429 4.61 5.51 15.72
N VAL A 430 5.13 5.21 14.55
CA VAL A 430 6.57 4.98 14.35
C VAL A 430 7.20 6.31 14.00
N ARG A 431 8.14 6.75 14.84
CA ARG A 431 8.91 7.97 14.65
C ARG A 431 10.38 7.62 14.58
N ASN A 432 11.18 8.54 14.04
CA ASN A 432 12.63 8.35 13.96
C ASN A 432 13.30 8.06 15.32
N ASP A 433 12.76 8.60 16.42
CA ASP A 433 13.38 8.57 17.76
C ASP A 433 12.48 7.96 18.85
N LYS A 434 11.34 7.37 18.50
CA LYS A 434 10.42 6.72 19.46
C LYS A 434 9.31 5.93 18.77
N LEU A 435 8.70 5.05 19.53
CA LEU A 435 7.38 4.50 19.25
C LEU A 435 6.35 5.13 20.19
N VAL A 436 5.18 5.49 19.70
CA VAL A 436 4.03 5.83 20.57
C VAL A 436 2.96 4.78 20.36
N VAL A 437 2.59 4.07 21.42
CA VAL A 437 1.56 3.03 21.39
C VAL A 437 0.34 3.52 22.16
N GLN A 438 -0.83 3.43 21.56
CA GLN A 438 -2.08 3.91 22.15
C GLN A 438 -3.20 2.89 21.95
N ASP A 439 -3.90 2.50 23.01
CA ASP A 439 -5.19 1.81 22.88
C ASP A 439 -6.32 2.85 22.88
N LEU A 440 -7.21 2.76 21.90
CA LEU A 440 -8.32 3.70 21.72
C LEU A 440 -9.63 2.94 21.58
N ARG A 441 -10.68 3.47 22.25
CA ARG A 441 -12.03 2.94 22.10
C ARG A 441 -12.52 3.14 20.67
N SER A 442 -12.98 2.08 20.01
CA SER A 442 -13.73 2.18 18.74
C SER A 442 -15.25 2.08 18.94
N GLY A 443 -15.71 1.72 20.13
CA GLY A 443 -17.13 1.61 20.47
C GLY A 443 -17.44 2.02 21.92
N THR A 444 -18.70 1.81 22.30
CA THR A 444 -19.20 1.94 23.68
C THR A 444 -19.91 0.63 24.07
N CYS A 445 -20.69 0.61 25.15
CA CYS A 445 -21.57 -0.54 25.42
C CYS A 445 -22.73 -0.60 24.42
N ALA A 446 -23.05 0.51 23.75
CA ALA A 446 -24.08 0.56 22.73
C ALA A 446 -23.68 -0.21 21.47
N ALA A 447 -24.71 -0.66 20.75
CA ALA A 447 -24.55 -1.32 19.46
C ALA A 447 -23.80 -0.43 18.44
N PRO A 448 -22.96 -1.01 17.56
CA PRO A 448 -22.70 -2.45 17.48
C PRO A 448 -21.71 -2.92 18.54
N ASN A 449 -22.07 -3.96 19.30
CA ASN A 449 -21.24 -4.63 20.30
C ASN A 449 -21.90 -5.99 20.62
N ALA A 450 -21.58 -7.02 19.82
CA ALA A 450 -22.35 -8.25 19.77
C ALA A 450 -22.41 -8.99 21.12
N ALA A 451 -21.29 -9.07 21.84
CA ALA A 451 -21.22 -9.73 23.14
C ALA A 451 -22.13 -9.06 24.17
N VAL A 452 -22.20 -7.72 24.17
CA VAL A 452 -23.07 -6.95 25.07
C VAL A 452 -24.53 -7.03 24.63
N GLU A 453 -24.81 -6.83 23.34
CA GLU A 453 -26.16 -6.90 22.79
C GLU A 453 -26.83 -8.27 22.98
N LEU A 454 -26.03 -9.34 23.04
CA LEU A 454 -26.50 -10.71 23.26
C LEU A 454 -26.42 -11.13 24.74
N ALA A 455 -26.12 -10.19 25.65
CA ALA A 455 -25.98 -10.42 27.08
C ALA A 455 -24.96 -11.54 27.44
N LYS A 456 -23.92 -11.70 26.61
CA LYS A 456 -22.78 -12.60 26.88
C LYS A 456 -21.71 -11.96 27.75
N SER A 457 -21.61 -10.63 27.72
CA SER A 457 -20.64 -9.87 28.51
C SER A 457 -21.33 -8.70 29.21
N PRO A 458 -21.00 -8.44 30.48
CA PRO A 458 -21.49 -7.26 31.18
C PRO A 458 -20.74 -6.02 30.65
N CYS A 459 -21.43 -4.92 30.38
CA CYS A 459 -20.78 -3.65 30.04
C CYS A 459 -21.38 -2.53 30.87
N ALA A 460 -20.51 -1.80 31.56
CA ALA A 460 -20.90 -0.63 32.34
C ALA A 460 -20.41 0.62 31.60
N GLU A 461 -21.35 1.45 31.17
CA GLU A 461 -21.04 2.73 30.52
C GLU A 461 -20.13 3.57 31.42
N THR A 462 -18.88 3.77 31.00
CA THR A 462 -17.88 4.56 31.72
C THR A 462 -18.03 6.06 31.44
N GLY A 463 -18.94 6.45 30.54
CA GLY A 463 -19.13 7.83 30.06
C GLY A 463 -18.03 8.30 29.09
N GLN A 464 -17.09 7.43 28.73
CA GLN A 464 -16.02 7.73 27.78
C GLN A 464 -16.53 7.58 26.34
N ALA A 465 -16.23 8.57 25.51
CA ALA A 465 -16.67 8.58 24.11
C ALA A 465 -15.79 7.68 23.22
N VAL A 466 -16.32 7.28 22.06
CA VAL A 466 -15.54 6.69 20.97
C VAL A 466 -14.34 7.59 20.62
N GLY A 467 -13.16 6.99 20.42
CA GLY A 467 -11.90 7.68 20.16
C GLY A 467 -11.15 8.16 21.41
N SER A 468 -11.71 7.94 22.61
CA SER A 468 -10.98 8.20 23.86
C SER A 468 -9.84 7.20 24.05
N ILE A 469 -8.73 7.69 24.60
CA ILE A 469 -7.55 6.90 24.92
C ILE A 469 -7.85 6.06 26.17
N VAL A 470 -7.55 4.76 26.09
CA VAL A 470 -7.56 3.83 27.22
C VAL A 470 -6.17 3.79 27.86
N ASP A 471 -5.13 3.68 27.04
CA ASP A 471 -3.74 3.68 27.46
C ASP A 471 -2.86 4.36 26.41
N LYS A 472 -1.75 4.94 26.85
CA LYS A 472 -0.74 5.55 26.00
C LYS A 472 0.63 5.41 26.63
N VAL A 473 1.59 4.93 25.84
CA VAL A 473 3.00 4.90 26.20
C VAL A 473 3.87 5.41 25.05
N THR A 474 4.93 6.12 25.40
CA THR A 474 6.03 6.49 24.50
C THR A 474 7.25 5.65 24.86
N VAL A 475 7.71 4.84 23.92
CA VAL A 475 8.92 4.01 24.04
C VAL A 475 10.07 4.74 23.37
N HIS A 476 11.07 5.11 24.16
CA HIS A 476 12.27 5.77 23.66
C HIS A 476 13.34 4.71 23.32
N PRO A 477 14.04 4.79 22.19
CA PRO A 477 15.05 3.81 21.81
C PRO A 477 16.26 3.87 22.76
N TYR A 478 16.93 2.73 22.91
CA TYR A 478 18.16 2.64 23.68
C TYR A 478 19.39 2.93 22.81
N HIS A 479 20.08 4.04 23.09
CA HIS A 479 21.25 4.52 22.35
C HIS A 479 22.60 4.16 23.01
N GLY A 480 22.63 3.15 23.89
CA GLY A 480 23.85 2.84 24.64
C GLY A 480 24.16 3.88 25.71
N SER A 481 25.45 3.98 26.08
CA SER A 481 25.97 5.01 27.00
C SER A 481 26.57 6.23 26.27
N GLY A 482 26.45 6.27 24.94
CA GLY A 482 26.91 7.38 24.10
C GLY A 482 25.89 8.50 23.99
N GLN A 483 26.25 9.56 23.27
CA GLN A 483 25.34 10.62 22.86
C GLN A 483 25.17 10.57 21.35
N ASP A 484 23.94 10.28 20.90
CA ASP A 484 23.61 10.29 19.49
C ASP A 484 23.25 11.71 19.02
N ILE A 485 23.66 12.05 17.80
CA ILE A 485 23.33 13.32 17.14
C ILE A 485 22.50 12.97 15.91
N GLN A 486 21.25 13.43 15.91
CA GLN A 486 20.31 13.21 14.81
C GLN A 486 20.12 14.49 14.00
N VAL A 487 20.05 14.32 12.67
CA VAL A 487 19.58 15.36 11.74
C VAL A 487 18.56 14.73 10.79
N ASN A 488 17.35 15.28 10.76
CA ASN A 488 16.37 14.92 9.75
C ASN A 488 16.66 15.75 8.49
N VAL A 489 17.01 15.09 7.39
CA VAL A 489 17.14 15.73 6.08
C VAL A 489 15.87 15.41 5.31
N PRO A 490 14.94 16.36 5.13
CA PRO A 490 13.70 16.08 4.43
C PRO A 490 13.97 15.80 2.94
N ASN A 491 13.09 14.99 2.33
CA ASN A 491 13.05 14.86 0.88
C ASN A 491 12.86 16.23 0.25
N ALA A 492 13.86 16.66 -0.51
CA ALA A 492 13.77 17.92 -1.19
C ALA A 492 12.87 17.77 -2.42
N ALA A 493 11.89 18.66 -2.55
CA ALA A 493 10.95 18.65 -3.66
C ALA A 493 11.68 18.45 -5.01
N PRO A 494 11.14 17.64 -5.94
CA PRO A 494 11.81 17.26 -7.18
C PRO A 494 12.13 18.46 -8.11
N GLY A 495 11.52 19.63 -7.85
CA GLY A 495 11.58 20.82 -8.68
C GLY A 495 10.66 20.70 -9.90
N GLU A 496 10.38 21.81 -10.56
CA GLU A 496 9.44 21.92 -11.69
C GLU A 496 10.09 22.65 -12.88
N PHE A 497 9.68 22.28 -14.09
CA PHE A 497 9.89 23.06 -15.31
C PHE A 497 8.58 23.68 -15.75
N GLY A 498 8.59 25.00 -15.91
CA GLY A 498 7.42 25.80 -16.28
C GLY A 498 7.79 26.88 -17.28
N TRP A 499 6.79 27.38 -18.00
CA TRP A 499 6.92 28.51 -18.89
C TRP A 499 5.66 29.36 -18.88
N THR A 500 5.81 30.66 -19.12
CA THR A 500 4.72 31.63 -19.23
C THR A 500 5.06 32.70 -20.26
N ILE A 501 4.03 33.36 -20.82
CA ILE A 501 4.23 34.60 -21.58
C ILE A 501 4.48 35.71 -20.55
N ASP A 502 5.63 36.37 -20.64
CA ASP A 502 6.06 37.40 -19.71
C ASP A 502 5.29 38.70 -19.98
N GLY A 503 4.24 38.93 -19.19
CA GLY A 503 3.36 40.09 -19.28
C GLY A 503 1.95 39.75 -19.78
N TYR A 504 1.30 40.70 -20.46
CA TYR A 504 -0.06 40.53 -20.98
C TYR A 504 -0.03 39.80 -22.33
N ASN A 505 -0.76 38.69 -22.45
CA ASN A 505 -0.92 37.93 -23.70
C ASN A 505 -1.89 38.65 -24.67
N GLY A 506 -1.47 39.81 -25.17
CA GLY A 506 -2.20 40.63 -26.15
C GLY A 506 -1.77 40.39 -27.59
N LEU A 507 -2.42 41.10 -28.52
CA LEU A 507 -2.08 41.08 -29.94
C LEU A 507 -0.62 41.56 -30.15
N VAL A 508 0.19 40.74 -30.82
CA VAL A 508 1.47 41.18 -31.40
C VAL A 508 1.15 41.87 -32.72
N ASP A 509 1.15 43.20 -32.71
CA ASP A 509 0.86 44.04 -33.88
C ASP A 509 2.17 44.37 -34.61
N LEU A 510 2.30 43.89 -35.85
CA LEU A 510 3.46 44.17 -36.72
C LEU A 510 3.33 45.53 -37.43
N GLY A 511 2.24 46.26 -37.21
CA GLY A 511 1.95 47.52 -37.87
C GLY A 511 1.45 47.36 -39.30
N THR A 512 1.56 48.43 -40.09
CA THR A 512 1.20 48.42 -41.51
C THR A 512 2.40 48.02 -42.35
N ALA A 513 2.25 46.96 -43.16
CA ALA A 513 3.30 46.50 -44.03
C ALA A 513 3.69 47.55 -45.09
N VAL A 514 4.99 47.66 -45.36
CA VAL A 514 5.56 48.59 -46.33
C VAL A 514 5.63 47.91 -47.70
N ASP A 515 5.20 48.62 -48.74
CA ASP A 515 5.28 48.14 -50.13
C ASP A 515 6.69 48.29 -50.70
N HIS A 516 7.25 47.22 -51.26
CA HIS A 516 8.52 47.21 -51.95
C HIS A 516 8.31 47.15 -53.48
N ASN A 517 7.86 48.26 -54.05
CA ASN A 517 7.67 48.46 -55.49
C ASN A 517 6.71 47.45 -56.16
N GLY A 518 5.70 46.96 -55.43
CA GLY A 518 4.71 46.02 -55.92
C GLY A 518 5.16 44.55 -55.98
N ASP A 519 6.36 44.23 -55.47
CA ASP A 519 6.90 42.88 -55.45
C ASP A 519 6.43 42.10 -54.20
N TYR A 520 6.61 42.72 -53.02
CA TYR A 520 6.15 42.19 -51.74
C TYR A 520 5.86 43.30 -50.74
N PHE A 521 5.12 42.94 -49.69
CA PHE A 521 4.89 43.78 -48.51
C PHE A 521 5.67 43.24 -47.32
N GLU A 522 6.37 44.11 -46.60
CA GLU A 522 7.20 43.74 -45.45
C GLU A 522 6.67 44.35 -44.14
N ALA A 523 6.60 43.54 -43.08
CA ALA A 523 6.34 44.00 -41.73
C ALA A 523 7.25 43.28 -40.73
N THR A 524 7.76 44.01 -39.74
CA THR A 524 8.67 43.47 -38.71
C THR A 524 8.11 43.74 -37.31
N GLY A 525 8.50 42.90 -36.35
CA GLY A 525 8.10 43.07 -34.95
C GLY A 525 8.80 42.05 -34.05
N SER A 526 8.33 41.90 -32.81
CA SER A 526 8.85 40.89 -31.88
C SER A 526 7.72 40.25 -31.11
N ILE A 527 7.84 38.96 -30.78
CA ILE A 527 6.91 38.30 -29.87
C ILE A 527 7.06 38.83 -28.44
N ASN A 528 6.01 38.69 -27.63
CA ASN A 528 6.14 38.85 -26.17
C ASN A 528 7.16 37.82 -25.64
N PRO A 529 8.08 38.21 -24.75
CA PRO A 529 9.05 37.27 -24.21
C PRO A 529 8.38 36.09 -23.51
N ILE A 530 8.98 34.91 -23.62
CA ILE A 530 8.57 33.70 -22.92
C ILE A 530 9.49 33.51 -21.71
N ALA A 531 8.95 33.65 -20.52
CA ALA A 531 9.66 33.31 -19.28
C ALA A 531 9.66 31.80 -19.12
N VAL A 532 10.85 31.20 -19.01
CA VAL A 532 11.06 29.79 -18.68
C VAL A 532 11.67 29.69 -17.29
N SER A 533 11.22 28.72 -16.50
CA SER A 533 11.75 28.41 -15.18
C SER A 533 12.04 26.93 -15.08
N ASP A 534 13.27 26.57 -14.68
CA ASP A 534 13.62 25.19 -14.39
C ASP A 534 14.30 25.09 -13.02
N SER A 535 13.63 24.41 -12.11
CA SER A 535 14.12 24.12 -10.75
C SER A 535 14.39 22.63 -10.52
N ARG A 536 14.22 21.79 -11.56
CA ARG A 536 14.29 20.33 -11.44
C ARG A 536 15.67 19.84 -11.07
N ARG A 537 15.70 18.79 -10.27
CA ARG A 537 16.97 18.17 -9.85
C ARG A 537 17.67 17.38 -10.94
N SER A 538 16.90 16.78 -11.85
CA SER A 538 17.41 15.96 -12.96
C SER A 538 18.27 16.73 -13.96
N LEU A 539 18.11 18.06 -14.03
CA LEU A 539 18.73 18.93 -15.05
C LEU A 539 18.49 18.41 -16.47
N ALA A 540 17.31 17.80 -16.67
CA ALA A 540 16.96 17.18 -17.93
C ALA A 540 16.73 18.25 -19.01
N PRO A 541 17.05 17.97 -20.28
CA PRO A 541 16.95 18.96 -21.33
C PRO A 541 15.49 19.42 -21.52
N TRP A 542 15.36 20.65 -22.02
CA TRP A 542 14.07 21.24 -22.37
C TRP A 542 14.17 22.01 -23.66
N SER A 543 13.05 22.13 -24.37
CA SER A 543 12.95 22.96 -25.57
C SER A 543 11.59 23.64 -25.65
N ILE A 544 11.59 24.87 -26.14
CA ILE A 544 10.41 25.63 -26.52
C ILE A 544 10.44 25.78 -28.04
N SER A 545 9.32 25.50 -28.68
CA SER A 545 9.11 25.68 -30.12
C SER A 545 7.80 26.39 -30.37
N ALA A 546 7.66 27.02 -31.54
CA ALA A 546 6.38 27.61 -31.94
C ALA A 546 6.16 27.52 -33.45
N GLY A 547 4.90 27.62 -33.86
CA GLY A 547 4.47 27.73 -35.25
C GLY A 547 3.15 28.50 -35.35
N VAL A 548 2.81 28.94 -36.56
CA VAL A 548 1.58 29.68 -36.87
C VAL A 548 0.74 28.92 -37.90
N GLY A 549 -0.57 29.11 -37.83
CA GLY A 549 -1.46 28.74 -38.95
C GLY A 549 -1.43 29.80 -40.05
N ASP A 550 -2.25 29.59 -41.07
CA ASP A 550 -2.45 30.60 -42.12
C ASP A 550 -3.03 31.90 -41.56
N PHE A 551 -2.59 33.01 -42.15
CA PHE A 551 -3.09 34.33 -41.83
C PHE A 551 -4.42 34.56 -42.55
N THR A 552 -5.44 35.02 -41.82
CA THR A 552 -6.80 35.15 -42.36
C THR A 552 -7.39 36.54 -42.13
N ASP A 553 -8.14 37.04 -43.13
CA ASP A 553 -9.01 38.22 -43.06
C ASP A 553 -10.33 37.91 -43.78
N GLY A 554 -11.34 37.50 -43.02
CA GLY A 554 -12.59 36.98 -43.59
C GLY A 554 -12.36 35.72 -44.43
N THR A 555 -12.65 35.80 -45.73
CA THR A 555 -12.41 34.69 -46.69
C THR A 555 -11.03 34.75 -47.35
N LYS A 556 -10.25 35.79 -47.09
CA LYS A 556 -8.90 35.95 -47.65
C LYS A 556 -7.90 35.23 -46.77
N THR A 557 -6.91 34.59 -47.37
CA THR A 557 -5.85 33.88 -46.64
C THR A 557 -4.50 34.02 -47.33
N PHE A 558 -3.42 33.96 -46.55
CA PHE A 558 -2.09 33.64 -47.05
C PHE A 558 -1.34 32.72 -46.06
N SER A 559 -0.39 31.96 -46.59
CA SER A 559 0.32 30.93 -45.84
C SER A 559 1.12 31.51 -44.67
N GLY A 560 1.07 30.84 -43.52
CA GLY A 560 1.95 31.12 -42.38
C GLY A 560 3.46 30.97 -42.71
N SER A 561 3.79 30.33 -43.84
CA SER A 561 5.17 30.15 -44.28
C SER A 561 5.88 31.45 -44.67
N TYR A 562 5.12 32.52 -44.91
CA TYR A 562 5.67 33.84 -45.21
C TYR A 562 6.19 34.59 -43.97
N LEU A 563 5.94 34.05 -42.78
CA LEU A 563 6.50 34.54 -41.54
C LEU A 563 7.80 33.77 -41.21
N GLY A 564 8.91 34.48 -41.19
CA GLY A 564 10.18 34.04 -40.63
C GLY A 564 10.40 34.61 -39.22
N TRP A 565 11.43 34.13 -38.54
CA TRP A 565 11.84 34.70 -37.26
C TRP A 565 13.33 34.50 -36.94
N THR A 566 13.84 35.31 -36.01
CA THR A 566 15.17 35.15 -35.42
C THR A 566 15.05 35.03 -33.90
N PRO A 567 15.12 33.80 -33.36
CA PRO A 567 15.09 33.58 -31.91
C PRO A 567 16.27 34.21 -31.17
N LYS A 568 16.04 34.62 -29.92
CA LYS A 568 17.04 35.22 -29.03
C LYS A 568 16.77 34.91 -27.57
N VAL A 569 17.84 34.93 -26.77
CA VAL A 569 17.74 34.92 -25.30
C VAL A 569 17.70 36.38 -24.82
N VAL A 570 16.53 36.82 -24.38
CA VAL A 570 16.28 38.18 -23.87
C VAL A 570 16.88 38.36 -22.48
N THR A 571 16.82 37.32 -21.64
CA THR A 571 17.47 37.29 -20.32
C THR A 571 18.10 35.92 -20.11
N ALA A 572 19.41 35.90 -19.87
CA ALA A 572 20.16 34.66 -19.67
C ALA A 572 19.82 34.01 -18.32
N GLY A 573 19.75 32.68 -18.33
CA GLY A 573 19.51 31.83 -17.17
C GLY A 573 18.93 30.49 -17.61
N ALA A 574 18.67 29.56 -16.68
CA ALA A 574 18.21 28.20 -16.97
C ALA A 574 19.02 27.43 -18.04
N GLY A 575 20.26 27.84 -18.33
CA GLY A 575 21.09 27.37 -19.45
C GLY A 575 20.48 27.56 -20.85
N ALA A 576 19.53 28.49 -21.00
CA ALA A 576 18.81 28.75 -22.23
C ALA A 576 19.73 29.17 -23.38
N LYS A 577 19.50 28.58 -24.55
CA LYS A 577 20.11 28.90 -25.84
C LYS A 577 19.00 29.23 -26.84
N ALA A 578 19.27 30.16 -27.75
CA ALA A 578 18.35 30.51 -28.83
C ALA A 578 18.29 29.41 -29.89
N GLY A 579 17.11 29.20 -30.49
CA GLY A 579 16.96 28.37 -31.69
C GLY A 579 17.60 28.99 -32.93
N ALA A 580 17.61 28.25 -34.03
CA ALA A 580 18.10 28.74 -35.31
C ALA A 580 17.14 29.77 -35.93
N ALA A 581 17.69 30.77 -36.63
CA ALA A 581 16.90 31.68 -37.45
C ALA A 581 16.23 30.92 -38.60
N VAL A 582 15.02 31.35 -38.96
CA VAL A 582 14.20 30.75 -40.03
C VAL A 582 13.75 31.87 -40.94
N GLY A 583 14.10 31.78 -42.22
CA GLY A 583 13.70 32.76 -43.23
C GLY A 583 12.23 32.67 -43.58
N SER A 584 11.71 33.75 -44.17
CA SER A 584 10.40 33.72 -44.84
C SER A 584 10.49 32.84 -46.09
N ALA A 585 9.43 32.09 -46.38
CA ALA A 585 9.31 31.34 -47.63
C ALA A 585 9.37 32.23 -48.88
N TYR A 586 9.17 33.54 -48.74
CA TYR A 586 9.41 34.49 -49.83
C TYR A 586 10.90 34.57 -50.21
N ASP A 587 11.80 34.51 -49.23
CA ASP A 587 13.25 34.64 -49.46
C ASP A 587 13.90 33.31 -49.89
N ASP A 588 13.48 32.19 -49.29
CA ASP A 588 14.18 30.90 -49.43
C ASP A 588 13.33 29.76 -50.01
N GLY A 589 12.05 30.00 -50.30
CA GLY A 589 11.11 28.98 -50.78
C GLY A 589 10.79 27.88 -49.74
N GLY A 590 11.18 28.08 -48.49
CA GLY A 590 10.98 27.15 -47.39
C GLY A 590 9.56 27.16 -46.82
N GLN A 591 9.43 26.75 -45.56
CA GLN A 591 8.13 26.67 -44.88
C GLN A 591 7.93 27.72 -43.78
N GLY A 592 8.90 28.62 -43.57
CA GLY A 592 8.84 29.63 -42.49
C GLY A 592 8.35 29.04 -41.17
N LEU A 593 7.35 29.70 -40.57
CA LEU A 593 6.67 29.28 -39.35
C LEU A 593 5.34 28.52 -39.56
N SER A 594 4.99 28.07 -40.77
CA SER A 594 3.78 27.23 -40.97
C SER A 594 3.91 25.82 -40.36
N VAL A 595 5.09 25.49 -39.85
CA VAL A 595 5.43 24.27 -39.12
C VAL A 595 6.26 24.66 -37.91
N SER A 596 6.25 23.83 -36.86
CA SER A 596 6.95 24.16 -35.62
C SER A 596 8.45 24.36 -35.81
N ARG A 597 9.00 25.44 -35.22
CA ARG A 597 10.42 25.80 -35.20
C ARG A 597 10.88 26.08 -33.78
N GLY A 598 12.14 25.77 -33.49
CA GLY A 598 12.71 25.98 -32.15
C GLY A 598 12.86 27.47 -31.81
N LEU A 599 12.32 27.88 -30.66
CA LEU A 599 12.52 29.20 -30.07
C LEU A 599 13.75 29.20 -29.15
N GLY A 600 13.88 28.19 -28.31
CA GLY A 600 15.05 28.03 -27.45
C GLY A 600 15.07 26.70 -26.72
N TYR A 601 16.22 26.35 -26.17
CA TYR A 601 16.45 25.04 -25.53
C TYR A 601 17.55 25.12 -24.46
N ALA A 602 17.65 24.09 -23.64
CA ALA A 602 18.82 23.84 -22.81
C ALA A 602 19.22 22.36 -22.87
N ASP A 603 20.52 22.11 -22.79
CA ASP A 603 21.10 20.77 -22.81
C ASP A 603 21.02 20.09 -21.43
N GLN A 604 21.17 18.77 -21.40
CA GLN A 604 21.32 18.01 -20.16
C GLN A 604 22.41 18.60 -19.26
N GLY A 605 22.11 18.75 -17.96
CA GLY A 605 23.06 19.29 -16.99
C GLY A 605 23.11 20.82 -16.95
N HIS A 606 22.17 21.52 -17.59
CA HIS A 606 22.10 22.97 -17.54
C HIS A 606 21.94 23.52 -16.12
N ALA A 607 22.32 24.79 -15.91
CA ALA A 607 22.08 25.46 -14.64
C ALA A 607 20.57 25.65 -14.40
N ARG A 608 20.12 25.49 -13.14
CA ARG A 608 18.75 25.81 -12.72
C ARG A 608 18.55 27.33 -12.71
N GLY A 609 17.30 27.78 -12.82
CA GLY A 609 16.93 29.18 -12.72
C GLY A 609 15.85 29.58 -13.70
N THR A 610 15.78 30.87 -14.01
CA THR A 610 14.81 31.44 -14.95
C THR A 610 15.51 32.08 -16.14
N ALA A 611 14.89 32.05 -17.32
CA ALA A 611 15.36 32.74 -18.51
C ALA A 611 14.18 33.41 -19.23
N LYS A 612 14.48 34.35 -20.13
CA LYS A 612 13.48 34.91 -21.05
C LYS A 612 13.91 34.67 -22.49
N LEU A 613 13.06 34.02 -23.27
CA LEU A 613 13.23 33.79 -24.70
C LEU A 613 12.40 34.81 -25.48
N GLY A 614 12.83 35.18 -26.68
CA GLY A 614 12.07 36.02 -27.59
C GLY A 614 12.46 35.72 -29.03
N ALA A 615 11.78 36.34 -29.98
CA ALA A 615 12.13 36.25 -31.39
C ALA A 615 11.72 37.53 -32.10
N ASP A 616 12.56 37.99 -33.02
CA ASP A 616 12.21 39.04 -33.98
C ASP A 616 11.50 38.40 -35.17
N LEU A 617 10.38 38.98 -35.58
CA LEU A 617 9.50 38.49 -36.63
C LEU A 617 9.78 39.25 -37.93
N ASP A 618 9.79 38.50 -39.03
CA ASP A 618 9.97 39.02 -40.38
C ASP A 618 8.88 38.44 -41.30
N LEU A 619 7.90 39.27 -41.66
CA LEU A 619 6.78 38.87 -42.50
C LEU A 619 6.92 39.49 -43.89
N LYS A 620 7.04 38.63 -44.91
CA LYS A 620 7.10 39.04 -46.33
C LYS A 620 5.99 38.42 -47.15
N ILE A 621 5.02 39.24 -47.52
CA ILE A 621 3.78 38.83 -48.17
C ILE A 621 3.93 39.07 -49.68
N PRO A 622 3.68 38.08 -50.56
CA PRO A 622 3.69 38.31 -52.01
C PRO A 622 2.75 39.43 -52.42
N GLY A 623 3.15 40.26 -53.40
CA GLY A 623 2.33 41.36 -53.93
C GLY A 623 0.99 40.93 -54.56
N SER A 624 0.78 39.62 -54.78
CA SER A 624 -0.48 39.04 -55.26
C SER A 624 -1.55 38.85 -54.18
N VAL A 625 -1.21 39.06 -52.90
CA VAL A 625 -2.17 38.93 -51.79
C VAL A 625 -3.06 40.16 -51.70
N ASP A 626 -4.37 39.94 -51.56
CA ASP A 626 -5.36 41.02 -51.42
C ASP A 626 -5.08 41.89 -50.19
N LYS A 627 -5.43 43.19 -50.27
CA LYS A 627 -5.40 44.07 -49.09
C LYS A 627 -6.38 43.59 -48.02
N GLY A 628 -5.94 43.55 -46.75
CA GLY A 628 -6.74 43.10 -45.62
C GLY A 628 -6.08 43.26 -44.25
N ASN A 629 -6.82 42.98 -43.18
CA ASN A 629 -6.37 42.95 -41.78
C ASN A 629 -6.19 41.51 -41.30
N TYR A 630 -5.08 40.89 -41.67
CA TYR A 630 -4.87 39.47 -41.45
C TYR A 630 -4.45 39.12 -40.01
N ARG A 631 -4.92 37.96 -39.50
CA ARG A 631 -4.57 37.43 -38.18
C ARG A 631 -4.25 35.94 -38.23
N THR A 632 -3.36 35.50 -37.33
CA THR A 632 -3.06 34.09 -37.07
C THR A 632 -2.83 33.87 -35.57
N THR A 633 -2.74 32.61 -35.14
CA THR A 633 -2.39 32.22 -33.77
C THR A 633 -1.00 31.60 -33.74
N LEU A 634 -0.13 32.10 -32.85
CA LEU A 634 1.15 31.47 -32.55
C LEU A 634 0.94 30.38 -31.49
N THR A 635 1.13 29.12 -31.90
CA THR A 635 1.03 27.96 -31.00
C THR A 635 2.41 27.64 -30.44
N ILE A 636 2.56 27.69 -29.12
CA ILE A 636 3.82 27.40 -28.41
C ILE A 636 3.75 26.00 -27.81
N THR A 637 4.79 25.21 -28.05
CA THR A 637 4.95 23.86 -27.50
C THR A 637 6.22 23.80 -26.68
N ALA A 638 6.08 23.39 -25.42
CA ALA A 638 7.20 23.08 -24.54
C ALA A 638 7.37 21.57 -24.43
N LEU A 639 8.59 21.09 -24.64
CA LEU A 639 8.97 19.70 -24.43
C LEU A 639 10.01 19.63 -23.33
N SER A 640 9.82 18.68 -22.43
CA SER A 640 10.89 18.26 -21.54
C SER A 640 10.82 16.77 -21.30
N SER A 641 11.99 16.13 -21.31
CA SER A 641 12.19 14.68 -21.20
C SER A 641 12.64 14.27 -19.81
#